data_AF-A0A8E2ESD8-F1
#
_entry.id   AF-A0A8E2ESD8-F1
#
_cell.length_a   1.000
_cell.length_b   1.000
_cell.length_c   1.000
_cell.angle_alpha   90.00
_cell.angle_beta   90.00
_cell.angle_gamma   90.00
#
_symmetry.space_group_name_H-M   'P 1'
#
loop_
_entity.id
_entity.type
_entity.pdbx_description
1 polymer ?
#
loop_
_entity_poly.entity_id
_entity_poly.type
_entity_poly.pdbx_seq_one_letter_code
_entity_poly.pdbx_strand_id
1 'polypeptide(L)'
;MPTYLITGSSRGLGLELSAQLSTQPSTSEEETVVFATARSAPSSGLQKLIDGSSGRVVYVRLDAADVGSIKMAAEEVEHHLKAKGLGEGLDMLINNAGVMPVTPEGIAKMTDLTSTFVTNVEGVHSVTSAFLPLLQKGKEKKVFNISTTLGSMSMAKRFALFPAPAYKITKAALNMLTVQYAQEYAEQGFTFAAISPGWLQTDLGGGQADLTVEEGAKAVLEIMHGKGREDNGKFLNVRVKGWENNPGLNQYGGGALPLAGDVDAKSKLSDASKSWRNDEGFDTHFERHSPIELTVRGSIPKYAAGILYRTGPGGYKVDVDKGNTYAASHWFDGFSQVHRFQIHVSEDPSAPIQITYNSRRTVDEMLARIKETGALEGITFGQKRDLCQSFFKKVTSTFTPPRQPSGPSSINVGVTLSVNMPGFGTSNLPPTPQANGHSTNIKTLYAKTDASRFQQIDPETLEPIGIASQKGLHPSLKGPMSSAHAMSDPETGDVYNFNLELGAQAAYRVFCTSASTGETKILATIHAPPAYIHSLFLSESYVILCVWNSHLTKGGASILWNKNFVDSIAPFDNSQPAKWFVVDRRNGKGLVAIYNSEPFYCFHTINAWEEPSPSDPSKTDIVADLTMYENLDVIHRFYYENLISSALGHRAYAGSKGDSTRGSLRRFRLPDVPASPSKRVRGAIVDFTSPKSSAAELPTINPAYFTKPHRYTYGVTDRGLSSFVDGLVKFDNASQTAVHWDQHAQSPGEPIFVADPDGTAEDDGVLLSVVLDGTAGKSYLLCLDARNMKELGRAEVDGAIAFGFHGTYVPAERKHKEAPRTGRIAPLQVRL
;
A
#
# COMPACT_ATOMS: atom_id res chain seq x y z
N MET A 1 -3.92 49.26 -6.66
CA MET A 1 -4.24 48.95 -8.07
C MET A 1 -3.35 47.81 -8.50
N PRO A 2 -3.88 46.59 -8.76
CA PRO A 2 -3.06 45.48 -9.23
C PRO A 2 -2.60 45.72 -10.68
N THR A 3 -1.34 45.42 -10.95
CA THR A 3 -0.71 45.62 -12.26
C THR A 3 -0.31 44.30 -12.91
N TYR A 4 -0.71 44.11 -14.17
CA TYR A 4 -0.50 42.87 -14.91
C TYR A 4 0.31 43.15 -16.17
N LEU A 5 1.28 42.29 -16.49
CA LEU A 5 1.91 42.25 -17.82
C LEU A 5 1.58 40.93 -18.50
N ILE A 6 1.06 41.00 -19.73
CA ILE A 6 0.64 39.82 -20.49
C ILE A 6 1.37 39.77 -21.82
N THR A 7 2.19 38.73 -22.00
CA THR A 7 2.88 38.52 -23.28
C THR A 7 1.95 37.92 -24.34
N GLY A 8 1.99 38.46 -25.57
CA GLY A 8 1.23 37.90 -26.69
C GLY A 8 -0.27 38.24 -26.66
N SER A 9 -0.61 39.50 -26.44
CA SER A 9 -1.99 40.01 -26.30
C SER A 9 -2.64 40.43 -27.62
N SER A 10 -2.01 40.13 -28.77
CA SER A 10 -2.56 40.50 -30.09
C SER A 10 -3.84 39.74 -30.47
N ARG A 11 -4.05 38.53 -29.94
CA ARG A 11 -5.20 37.64 -30.24
C ARG A 11 -5.27 36.47 -29.25
N GLY A 12 -6.33 35.66 -29.35
CA GLY A 12 -6.49 34.43 -28.56
C GLY A 12 -6.51 34.70 -27.05
N LEU A 13 -5.93 33.77 -26.28
CA LEU A 13 -5.97 33.81 -24.81
C LEU A 13 -5.43 35.12 -24.23
N GLY A 14 -4.31 35.66 -24.74
CA GLY A 14 -3.72 36.89 -24.20
C GLY A 14 -4.60 38.14 -24.40
N LEU A 15 -5.28 38.24 -25.54
CA LEU A 15 -6.24 39.32 -25.79
C LEU A 15 -7.45 39.21 -24.87
N GLU A 16 -7.97 38.00 -24.70
CA GLU A 16 -9.13 37.75 -23.85
C GLU A 16 -8.83 37.95 -22.36
N LEU A 17 -7.66 37.51 -21.88
CA LEU A 17 -7.19 37.81 -20.52
C LEU A 17 -7.11 39.33 -20.30
N SER A 18 -6.60 40.08 -21.29
CA SER A 18 -6.54 41.54 -21.23
C SER A 18 -7.93 42.17 -21.18
N ALA A 19 -8.89 41.63 -21.92
CA ALA A 19 -10.28 42.11 -21.93
C ALA A 19 -11.00 41.82 -20.60
N GLN A 20 -10.87 40.61 -20.05
CA GLN A 20 -11.50 40.26 -18.78
C GLN A 20 -10.88 41.02 -17.60
N LEU A 21 -9.55 41.13 -17.52
CA LEU A 21 -8.89 41.91 -16.47
C LEU A 21 -9.23 43.40 -16.52
N SER A 22 -9.47 43.94 -17.72
CA SER A 22 -9.92 45.33 -17.91
C SER A 22 -11.44 45.51 -17.81
N THR A 23 -12.21 44.51 -17.39
CA THR A 23 -13.66 44.66 -17.17
C THR A 23 -14.11 44.21 -15.78
N GLN A 24 -13.23 43.56 -15.01
CA GLN A 24 -13.55 43.14 -13.65
C GLN A 24 -13.71 44.36 -12.71
N PRO A 25 -14.82 44.43 -11.93
CA PRO A 25 -14.91 45.37 -10.81
C PRO A 25 -13.92 44.91 -9.74
N SER A 26 -12.91 45.73 -9.45
CA SER A 26 -12.00 45.47 -8.35
C SER A 26 -12.79 45.39 -7.06
N THR A 27 -12.51 44.38 -6.24
CA THR A 27 -13.14 44.17 -4.91
C THR A 27 -12.73 45.25 -3.89
N SER A 28 -11.85 46.15 -4.28
CA SER A 28 -11.46 47.40 -3.63
C SER A 28 -11.71 48.57 -4.59
N GLU A 29 -11.81 49.80 -4.09
CA GLU A 29 -11.95 51.04 -4.90
C GLU A 29 -10.75 51.34 -5.84
N GLU A 30 -9.93 50.34 -6.20
CA GLU A 30 -8.67 50.48 -6.94
C GLU A 30 -8.74 49.88 -8.35
N GLU A 31 -8.64 50.71 -9.39
CA GLU A 31 -8.64 50.29 -10.80
C GLU A 31 -7.48 49.34 -11.18
N THR A 32 -7.71 48.32 -12.02
CA THR A 32 -6.67 47.43 -12.56
C THR A 32 -5.99 48.02 -13.79
N VAL A 33 -4.67 47.85 -13.93
CA VAL A 33 -3.91 48.22 -15.15
C VAL A 33 -3.24 47.00 -15.77
N VAL A 34 -3.44 46.83 -17.08
CA VAL A 34 -2.92 45.73 -17.89
C VAL A 34 -1.97 46.27 -18.95
N PHE A 35 -0.71 45.86 -18.88
CA PHE A 35 0.29 46.03 -19.92
C PHE A 35 0.17 44.88 -20.92
N ALA A 36 -0.55 45.11 -22.00
CA ALA A 36 -0.84 44.13 -23.04
C ALA A 36 0.22 44.22 -24.14
N THR A 37 1.03 43.18 -24.29
CA THR A 37 2.19 43.25 -25.19
C THR A 37 2.02 42.50 -26.51
N ALA A 38 2.62 43.01 -27.59
CA ALA A 38 2.71 42.30 -28.86
C ALA A 38 3.99 42.69 -29.63
N ARG A 39 4.46 41.77 -30.49
CA ARG A 39 5.68 41.92 -31.32
C ARG A 39 5.63 43.05 -32.35
N SER A 40 4.43 43.49 -32.71
CA SER A 40 4.17 44.52 -33.73
C SER A 40 3.08 45.44 -33.22
N ALA A 41 2.72 46.45 -34.03
CA ALA A 41 1.63 47.37 -33.71
C ALA A 41 0.35 46.63 -33.26
N PRO A 42 -0.49 47.25 -32.41
CA PRO A 42 -1.72 46.62 -31.92
C PRO A 42 -2.56 46.03 -33.05
N SER A 43 -3.05 44.80 -32.85
CA SER A 43 -4.05 44.23 -33.75
C SER A 43 -5.35 45.05 -33.67
N SER A 44 -6.25 44.89 -34.64
CA SER A 44 -7.56 45.56 -34.59
C SER A 44 -8.35 45.23 -33.31
N GLY A 45 -8.24 44.00 -32.81
CA GLY A 45 -8.85 43.58 -31.54
C GLY A 45 -8.22 44.25 -30.33
N LEU A 46 -6.88 44.27 -30.27
CA LEU A 46 -6.17 44.93 -29.17
C LEU A 46 -6.35 46.45 -29.20
N GLN A 47 -6.38 47.08 -30.37
CA GLN A 47 -6.63 48.51 -30.52
C GLN A 47 -8.01 48.89 -30.01
N LYS A 48 -9.06 48.14 -30.38
CA LYS A 48 -10.41 48.34 -29.85
C LYS A 48 -10.45 48.23 -28.32
N LEU A 49 -9.71 47.28 -27.76
CA LEU A 49 -9.63 47.11 -26.31
C LEU A 49 -8.93 48.31 -25.64
N ILE A 50 -7.82 48.79 -26.21
CA ILE A 50 -7.11 49.98 -25.72
C ILE A 50 -8.05 51.19 -25.71
N ASP A 51 -8.69 51.47 -26.85
CA ASP A 51 -9.58 52.61 -27.05
C ASP A 51 -10.78 52.56 -26.08
N GLY A 52 -11.30 51.36 -25.78
CA GLY A 52 -12.43 51.15 -24.87
C GLY A 52 -12.07 51.04 -23.38
N SER A 53 -10.79 50.93 -23.03
CA SER A 53 -10.37 50.64 -21.65
C SER A 53 -10.26 51.86 -20.73
N SER A 54 -10.40 53.08 -21.25
CA SER A 54 -10.13 54.33 -20.54
C SER A 54 -8.71 54.39 -19.95
N GLY A 55 -7.72 53.86 -20.69
CA GLY A 55 -6.32 53.88 -20.28
C GLY A 55 -5.90 52.80 -19.28
N ARG A 56 -6.80 51.84 -18.97
CA ARG A 56 -6.50 50.66 -18.15
C ARG A 56 -5.75 49.58 -18.92
N VAL A 57 -5.89 49.52 -20.24
CA VAL A 57 -5.06 48.66 -21.10
C VAL A 57 -4.02 49.54 -21.79
N VAL A 58 -2.75 49.27 -21.51
CA VAL A 58 -1.60 49.97 -22.08
C VAL A 58 -0.88 49.00 -23.01
N TYR A 59 -0.71 49.41 -24.27
CA TYR A 59 0.11 48.65 -25.20
C TYR A 59 1.59 48.89 -24.95
N VAL A 60 2.36 47.82 -24.92
CA VAL A 60 3.83 47.85 -24.86
C VAL A 60 4.38 46.93 -25.95
N ARG A 61 5.31 47.41 -26.76
CA ARG A 61 5.91 46.58 -27.81
C ARG A 61 6.88 45.58 -27.17
N LEU A 62 6.60 44.29 -27.33
CA LEU A 62 7.46 43.21 -26.84
C LEU A 62 7.42 42.03 -27.81
N ASP A 63 8.56 41.73 -28.43
CA ASP A 63 8.80 40.45 -29.10
C ASP A 63 9.51 39.48 -28.14
N ALA A 64 8.86 38.37 -27.81
CA ALA A 64 9.37 37.41 -26.84
C ALA A 64 10.63 36.68 -27.34
N ALA A 65 10.95 36.75 -28.64
CA ALA A 65 12.17 36.18 -29.21
C ALA A 65 13.32 37.20 -29.37
N ASP A 66 13.14 38.46 -28.96
CA ASP A 66 14.14 39.54 -29.08
C ASP A 66 14.46 40.15 -27.71
N VAL A 67 15.64 39.82 -27.18
CA VAL A 67 16.13 40.31 -25.89
C VAL A 67 16.21 41.85 -25.83
N GLY A 68 16.54 42.50 -26.95
CA GLY A 68 16.55 43.96 -27.04
C GLY A 68 15.15 44.55 -26.89
N SER A 69 14.18 43.97 -27.60
CA SER A 69 12.76 44.33 -27.45
C SER A 69 12.24 44.13 -26.03
N ILE A 70 12.64 43.04 -25.37
CA ILE A 70 12.22 42.71 -23.99
C ILE A 70 12.75 43.74 -22.99
N LYS A 71 14.03 44.13 -23.13
CA LYS A 71 14.63 45.13 -22.24
C LYS A 71 13.96 46.50 -22.38
N MET A 72 13.73 46.94 -23.63
CA MET A 72 13.01 48.20 -23.88
C MET A 72 11.58 48.16 -23.30
N ALA A 73 10.89 47.02 -23.41
CA ALA A 73 9.56 46.87 -22.84
C ALA A 73 9.56 46.98 -21.30
N ALA A 74 10.58 46.45 -20.61
CA ALA A 74 10.70 46.58 -19.16
C ALA A 74 10.92 48.04 -18.74
N GLU A 75 11.77 48.77 -19.46
CA GLU A 75 12.00 50.22 -19.25
C GLU A 75 10.73 51.04 -19.52
N GLU A 76 9.98 50.71 -20.57
CA GLU A 76 8.70 51.36 -20.93
C GLU A 76 7.62 51.13 -19.86
N VAL A 77 7.50 49.89 -19.35
CA VAL A 77 6.56 49.56 -18.28
C VAL A 77 6.93 50.27 -16.98
N GLU A 78 8.21 50.33 -16.61
CA GLU A 78 8.67 51.10 -15.45
C GLU A 78 8.28 52.59 -15.58
N HIS A 79 8.48 53.17 -16.77
CA HIS A 79 8.08 54.55 -17.05
C HIS A 79 6.56 54.75 -16.90
N HIS A 80 5.74 53.83 -17.42
CA HIS A 80 4.29 53.91 -17.28
C HIS A 80 3.79 53.74 -15.85
N LEU A 81 4.40 52.83 -15.07
CA LEU A 81 4.09 52.65 -13.65
C LEU A 81 4.31 53.96 -12.87
N LYS A 82 5.44 54.65 -13.13
CA LYS A 82 5.76 55.97 -12.55
C LYS A 82 4.80 57.05 -13.03
N ALA A 83 4.57 57.15 -14.35
CA ALA A 83 3.72 58.18 -14.94
C ALA A 83 2.25 58.12 -14.48
N LYS A 84 1.75 56.91 -14.18
CA LYS A 84 0.38 56.70 -13.68
C LYS A 84 0.27 56.73 -12.15
N GLY A 85 1.36 56.95 -11.42
CA GLY A 85 1.35 56.96 -9.95
C GLY A 85 1.03 55.60 -9.32
N LEU A 86 1.31 54.49 -10.03
CA LEU A 86 1.00 53.12 -9.59
C LEU A 86 2.07 52.52 -8.65
N GLY A 87 3.14 53.27 -8.39
CA GLY A 87 4.30 52.82 -7.62
C GLY A 87 5.46 52.37 -8.51
N GLU A 88 6.41 51.64 -7.93
CA GLU A 88 7.62 51.15 -8.62
C GLU A 88 7.57 49.66 -8.99
N GLY A 89 6.46 48.98 -8.72
CA GLY A 89 6.36 47.52 -8.79
C GLY A 89 5.33 47.01 -9.80
N LEU A 90 5.62 45.85 -10.37
CA LEU A 90 4.68 45.05 -11.18
C LEU A 90 4.15 43.90 -10.30
N ASP A 91 2.84 43.69 -10.23
CA ASP A 91 2.27 42.67 -9.34
C ASP A 91 2.28 41.27 -9.95
N MET A 92 1.92 41.16 -11.24
CA MET A 92 1.79 39.88 -11.91
C MET A 92 2.36 39.88 -13.34
N LEU A 93 3.16 38.87 -13.65
CA LEU A 93 3.64 38.57 -15.00
C LEU A 93 2.95 37.31 -15.53
N ILE A 94 2.32 37.41 -16.70
CA ILE A 94 1.67 36.30 -17.40
C ILE A 94 2.42 36.05 -18.72
N ASN A 95 3.23 35.01 -18.73
CA ASN A 95 3.93 34.56 -19.92
C ASN A 95 3.00 33.67 -20.76
N ASN A 96 2.28 34.31 -21.69
CA ASN A 96 1.29 33.66 -22.56
C ASN A 96 1.80 33.43 -23.99
N ALA A 97 2.76 34.24 -24.48
CA ALA A 97 3.30 34.08 -25.83
C ALA A 97 3.87 32.67 -26.06
N GLY A 98 3.54 32.06 -27.20
CA GLY A 98 4.06 30.75 -27.57
C GLY A 98 3.64 30.29 -28.96
N VAL A 99 4.33 29.28 -29.48
CA VAL A 99 4.10 28.68 -30.80
C VAL A 99 4.01 27.15 -30.69
N MET A 100 3.17 26.53 -31.51
CA MET A 100 2.98 25.08 -31.58
C MET A 100 3.05 24.63 -33.04
N PRO A 101 4.25 24.30 -33.56
CA PRO A 101 4.32 23.67 -34.86
C PRO A 101 3.90 22.20 -34.77
N VAL A 102 3.37 21.69 -35.89
CA VAL A 102 2.90 20.31 -36.03
C VAL A 102 3.85 19.57 -36.97
N THR A 103 4.22 18.34 -36.60
CA THR A 103 5.10 17.44 -37.36
C THR A 103 4.38 16.10 -37.62
N PRO A 104 3.47 16.02 -38.60
CA PRO A 104 2.65 14.82 -38.85
C PRO A 104 3.48 13.57 -39.18
N GLU A 105 4.66 13.75 -39.80
CA GLU A 105 5.58 12.68 -40.18
C GLU A 105 6.39 12.10 -39.00
N GLY A 106 6.12 12.55 -37.78
CA GLY A 106 6.74 12.05 -36.56
C GLY A 106 8.06 12.74 -36.18
N ILE A 107 8.56 12.40 -34.99
CA ILE A 107 9.68 13.10 -34.35
C ILE A 107 10.97 13.12 -35.18
N ALA A 108 11.23 12.09 -35.99
CA ALA A 108 12.42 12.00 -36.84
C ALA A 108 12.47 13.07 -37.95
N LYS A 109 11.34 13.73 -38.25
CA LYS A 109 11.22 14.81 -39.24
C LYS A 109 11.08 16.20 -38.62
N MET A 110 11.23 16.32 -37.30
CA MET A 110 11.14 17.59 -36.59
C MET A 110 12.36 18.48 -36.89
N THR A 111 12.13 19.68 -37.45
CA THR A 111 13.20 20.63 -37.84
C THR A 111 13.09 21.98 -37.13
N ASP A 112 12.07 22.17 -36.30
CA ASP A 112 11.65 23.43 -35.69
C ASP A 112 11.87 23.49 -34.18
N LEU A 113 12.56 22.49 -33.60
CA LEU A 113 12.78 22.42 -32.16
C LEU A 113 13.49 23.68 -31.63
N THR A 114 14.57 24.11 -32.28
CA THR A 114 15.36 25.27 -31.85
C THR A 114 14.54 26.55 -31.86
N SER A 115 13.86 26.88 -32.95
CA SER A 115 13.04 28.10 -33.06
C SER A 115 11.85 28.09 -32.11
N THR A 116 11.25 26.91 -31.87
CA THR A 116 10.19 26.73 -30.86
C THR A 116 10.73 26.94 -29.45
N PHE A 117 11.95 26.47 -29.16
CA PHE A 117 12.59 26.62 -27.85
C PHE A 117 12.94 28.07 -27.54
N VAL A 118 13.45 28.81 -28.51
CA VAL A 118 13.71 30.26 -28.41
C VAL A 118 12.45 30.99 -27.96
N THR A 119 11.30 30.70 -28.56
CA THR A 119 10.05 31.41 -28.22
C THR A 119 9.44 30.90 -26.91
N ASN A 120 9.28 29.59 -26.75
CA ASN A 120 8.50 29.01 -25.65
C ASN A 120 9.26 28.91 -24.33
N VAL A 121 10.60 28.99 -24.35
CA VAL A 121 11.44 28.77 -23.16
C VAL A 121 12.41 29.92 -22.95
N GLU A 122 13.32 30.18 -23.88
CA GLU A 122 14.34 31.25 -23.72
C GLU A 122 13.69 32.63 -23.66
N GLY A 123 12.64 32.86 -24.45
CA GLY A 123 11.84 34.07 -24.41
C GLY A 123 11.16 34.28 -23.06
N VAL A 124 10.56 33.22 -22.50
CA VAL A 124 9.94 33.27 -21.16
C VAL A 124 10.98 33.57 -20.08
N HIS A 125 12.16 32.93 -20.16
CA HIS A 125 13.27 33.22 -19.26
C HIS A 125 13.71 34.69 -19.37
N SER A 126 13.92 35.18 -20.59
CA SER A 126 14.40 36.54 -20.86
C SER A 126 13.40 37.60 -20.40
N VAL A 127 12.11 37.40 -20.67
CA VAL A 127 11.03 38.27 -20.15
C VAL A 127 11.02 38.25 -18.63
N THR A 128 10.97 37.06 -18.03
CA THR A 128 10.91 36.93 -16.57
C THR A 128 12.11 37.61 -15.91
N SER A 129 13.32 37.40 -16.44
CA SER A 129 14.56 38.02 -15.95
C SER A 129 14.54 39.55 -16.06
N ALA A 130 14.10 40.10 -17.20
CA ALA A 130 14.04 41.55 -17.42
C ALA A 130 13.02 42.25 -16.52
N PHE A 131 11.87 41.60 -16.25
CA PHE A 131 10.80 42.17 -15.42
C PHE A 131 10.95 41.86 -13.93
N LEU A 132 11.86 40.96 -13.56
CA LEU A 132 12.07 40.55 -12.18
C LEU A 132 12.34 41.72 -11.21
N PRO A 133 13.16 42.75 -11.55
CA PRO A 133 13.36 43.90 -10.65
C PRO A 133 12.07 44.67 -10.34
N LEU A 134 11.15 44.76 -11.31
CA LEU A 134 9.83 45.38 -11.10
C LEU A 134 8.92 44.45 -10.28
N LEU A 135 8.95 43.15 -10.56
CA LEU A 135 8.18 42.15 -9.80
C LEU A 135 8.60 42.08 -8.33
N GLN A 136 9.90 42.22 -8.03
CA GLN A 136 10.42 42.23 -6.66
C GLN A 136 9.87 43.40 -5.82
N LYS A 137 9.55 44.51 -6.49
CA LYS A 137 8.92 45.70 -5.90
C LYS A 137 7.39 45.61 -5.87
N GLY A 138 6.79 44.66 -6.60
CA GLY A 138 5.36 44.40 -6.61
C GLY A 138 4.84 43.81 -5.30
N LYS A 139 3.54 43.97 -5.05
CA LYS A 139 2.90 43.47 -3.82
C LYS A 139 2.57 41.98 -3.93
N GLU A 140 2.05 41.54 -5.08
CA GLU A 140 1.60 40.15 -5.28
C GLU A 140 2.75 39.17 -5.56
N LYS A 141 3.77 39.60 -6.33
CA LYS A 141 4.95 38.79 -6.71
C LYS A 141 4.58 37.46 -7.39
N LYS A 142 3.66 37.51 -8.37
CA LYS A 142 3.16 36.31 -9.05
C LYS A 142 3.65 36.24 -10.50
N VAL A 143 4.09 35.06 -10.92
CA VAL A 143 4.48 34.79 -12.30
C VAL A 143 3.83 33.50 -12.77
N PHE A 144 3.01 33.61 -13.81
CA PHE A 144 2.30 32.49 -14.38
C PHE A 144 2.73 32.22 -15.82
N ASN A 145 3.14 30.98 -16.07
CA ASN A 145 3.57 30.52 -17.38
C ASN A 145 2.47 29.68 -18.03
N ILE A 146 1.91 30.13 -19.16
CA ILE A 146 0.90 29.36 -19.88
C ILE A 146 1.59 28.16 -20.55
N SER A 147 1.24 26.98 -20.07
CA SER A 147 1.74 25.67 -20.51
C SER A 147 0.60 24.82 -21.05
N THR A 148 0.74 23.50 -21.03
CA THR A 148 -0.22 22.54 -21.59
C THR A 148 0.00 21.15 -21.00
N THR A 149 -1.07 20.37 -20.82
CA THR A 149 -0.99 18.95 -20.44
C THR A 149 -0.12 18.13 -21.39
N LEU A 150 0.05 18.56 -22.65
CA LEU A 150 0.97 17.95 -23.62
C LEU A 150 2.46 18.04 -23.21
N GLY A 151 2.81 19.00 -22.35
CA GLY A 151 4.14 19.17 -21.77
C GLY A 151 4.39 18.34 -20.52
N SER A 152 3.41 17.54 -20.07
CA SER A 152 3.58 16.60 -18.97
C SER A 152 4.15 15.28 -19.47
N MET A 153 5.32 14.89 -18.97
CA MET A 153 5.93 13.62 -19.37
C MET A 153 5.13 12.40 -18.88
N SER A 154 4.44 12.49 -17.74
CA SER A 154 3.59 11.39 -17.24
C SER A 154 2.31 11.24 -18.06
N MET A 155 1.80 12.31 -18.67
CA MET A 155 0.65 12.27 -19.57
C MET A 155 1.05 12.04 -21.03
N ALA A 156 2.34 11.86 -21.36
CA ALA A 156 2.82 11.74 -22.73
C ALA A 156 2.12 10.61 -23.51
N LYS A 157 1.84 9.48 -22.86
CA LYS A 157 1.10 8.35 -23.47
C LYS A 157 -0.34 8.71 -23.84
N ARG A 158 -1.02 9.52 -23.01
CA ARG A 158 -2.40 9.98 -23.26
C ARG A 158 -2.49 10.79 -24.54
N PHE A 159 -1.46 11.59 -24.84
CA PHE A 159 -1.41 12.45 -26.02
C PHE A 159 -0.47 11.91 -27.11
N ALA A 160 -0.23 10.59 -27.17
CA ALA A 160 0.72 9.99 -28.12
C ALA A 160 0.39 10.31 -29.58
N LEU A 161 -0.91 10.38 -29.92
CA LEU A 161 -1.38 10.63 -31.29
C LEU A 161 -1.30 12.10 -31.73
N PHE A 162 -1.00 13.03 -30.81
CA PHE A 162 -0.93 14.46 -31.16
C PHE A 162 0.46 14.79 -31.74
N PRO A 163 0.59 15.16 -33.02
CA PRO A 163 1.89 15.22 -33.69
C PRO A 163 2.58 16.58 -33.51
N ALA A 164 2.82 17.02 -32.27
CA ALA A 164 3.49 18.28 -31.96
C ALA A 164 4.75 18.08 -31.08
N PRO A 165 5.78 17.36 -31.56
CA PRO A 165 6.93 16.96 -30.75
C PRO A 165 7.72 18.16 -30.19
N ALA A 166 8.03 19.18 -31.01
CA ALA A 166 8.76 20.37 -30.56
C ALA A 166 7.98 21.15 -29.48
N TYR A 167 6.66 21.24 -29.63
CA TYR A 167 5.80 21.88 -28.65
C TYR A 167 5.77 21.13 -27.32
N LYS A 168 5.61 19.79 -27.35
CA LYS A 168 5.65 18.95 -26.14
C LYS A 168 6.97 19.11 -25.39
N ILE A 169 8.09 19.04 -26.10
CA ILE A 169 9.44 19.18 -25.53
C ILE A 169 9.61 20.56 -24.88
N THR A 170 9.27 21.62 -25.60
CA THR A 170 9.46 22.99 -25.11
C THR A 170 8.53 23.34 -23.96
N LYS A 171 7.30 22.81 -23.92
CA LYS A 171 6.41 23.00 -22.77
C LYS A 171 6.82 22.19 -21.55
N ALA A 172 7.41 21.00 -21.73
CA ALA A 172 8.08 20.28 -20.65
C ALA A 172 9.30 21.07 -20.10
N ALA A 173 10.10 21.68 -20.98
CA ALA A 173 11.21 22.55 -20.58
C ALA A 173 10.73 23.81 -19.84
N LEU A 174 9.67 24.46 -20.31
CA LEU A 174 9.03 25.60 -19.64
C LEU A 174 8.49 25.24 -18.26
N ASN A 175 7.90 24.05 -18.12
CA ASN A 175 7.45 23.50 -16.85
C ASN A 175 8.63 23.38 -15.86
N MET A 176 9.78 22.87 -16.30
CA MET A 176 10.99 22.79 -15.46
C MET A 176 11.57 24.18 -15.15
N LEU A 177 11.60 25.10 -16.13
CA LEU A 177 12.03 26.48 -15.93
C LEU A 177 11.21 27.18 -14.83
N THR A 178 9.90 26.91 -14.80
CA THR A 178 9.00 27.41 -13.75
C THR A 178 9.42 26.93 -12.36
N VAL A 179 9.77 25.65 -12.23
CA VAL A 179 10.27 25.08 -10.96
C VAL A 179 11.58 25.73 -10.52
N GLN A 180 12.50 26.00 -11.45
CA GLN A 180 13.78 26.64 -11.10
C GLN A 180 13.59 28.06 -10.55
N TYR A 181 12.73 28.87 -11.19
CA TYR A 181 12.38 30.18 -10.63
C TYR A 181 11.63 30.10 -9.31
N ALA A 182 10.71 29.14 -9.18
CA ALA A 182 9.98 28.90 -7.93
C ALA A 182 10.94 28.63 -6.77
N GLN A 183 11.96 27.80 -6.98
CA GLN A 183 12.97 27.45 -5.98
C GLN A 183 13.84 28.65 -5.60
N GLU A 184 14.39 29.35 -6.59
CA GLU A 184 15.32 30.46 -6.38
C GLU A 184 14.66 31.64 -5.64
N TYR A 185 13.41 31.95 -5.95
CA TYR A 185 12.73 33.15 -5.45
C TYR A 185 11.71 32.87 -4.34
N ALA A 186 11.66 31.64 -3.82
CA ALA A 186 10.74 31.22 -2.77
C ALA A 186 10.82 32.12 -1.52
N GLU A 187 12.05 32.37 -1.03
CA GLU A 187 12.28 33.18 0.18
C GLU A 187 11.88 34.65 0.00
N GLN A 188 11.86 35.13 -1.25
CA GLN A 188 11.42 36.48 -1.59
C GLN A 188 9.89 36.62 -1.66
N GLY A 189 9.17 35.53 -1.39
CA GLY A 189 7.71 35.47 -1.30
C GLY A 189 7.00 35.33 -2.64
N PHE A 190 7.70 34.93 -3.69
CA PHE A 190 7.14 34.77 -5.03
C PHE A 190 6.26 33.53 -5.15
N THR A 191 5.33 33.60 -6.11
CA THR A 191 4.60 32.43 -6.62
C THR A 191 4.84 32.28 -8.12
N PHE A 192 5.61 31.28 -8.50
CA PHE A 192 5.80 30.84 -9.88
C PHE A 192 4.97 29.60 -10.13
N ALA A 193 4.09 29.60 -11.12
CA ALA A 193 3.33 28.41 -11.50
C ALA A 193 3.10 28.29 -13.00
N ALA A 194 3.02 27.07 -13.48
CA ALA A 194 2.63 26.77 -14.86
C ALA A 194 1.15 26.45 -14.90
N ILE A 195 0.43 26.88 -15.94
CA ILE A 195 -1.02 26.65 -16.07
C ILE A 195 -1.31 26.01 -17.42
N SER A 196 -1.99 24.86 -17.42
CA SER A 196 -2.64 24.32 -18.61
C SER A 196 -4.02 24.96 -18.76
N PRO A 197 -4.26 25.81 -19.78
CA PRO A 197 -5.49 26.58 -19.89
C PRO A 197 -6.66 25.76 -20.45
N GLY A 198 -6.44 24.50 -20.81
CA GLY A 198 -7.35 23.69 -21.60
C GLY A 198 -7.09 23.79 -23.11
N TRP A 199 -7.82 23.03 -23.91
CA TRP A 199 -7.72 23.09 -25.37
C TRP A 199 -8.67 24.18 -25.87
N LEU A 200 -8.13 25.34 -26.21
CA LEU A 200 -8.91 26.55 -26.50
C LEU A 200 -9.07 26.82 -28.01
N GLN A 201 -10.24 27.32 -28.41
CA GLN A 201 -10.58 27.74 -29.79
C GLN A 201 -9.83 29.01 -30.24
N THR A 202 -8.51 28.90 -30.32
CA THR A 202 -7.59 29.94 -30.79
C THR A 202 -6.95 29.52 -32.12
N ASP A 203 -6.23 30.40 -32.79
CA ASP A 203 -5.40 30.02 -33.96
C ASP A 203 -4.44 28.85 -33.64
N LEU A 204 -3.94 28.79 -32.39
CA LEU A 204 -3.02 27.73 -31.94
C LEU A 204 -3.76 26.42 -31.66
N GLY A 205 -4.97 26.48 -31.08
CA GLY A 205 -5.75 25.29 -30.74
C GLY A 205 -6.63 24.75 -31.88
N GLY A 206 -7.00 25.58 -32.84
CA GLY A 206 -7.90 25.25 -33.95
C GLY A 206 -9.39 25.27 -33.57
N GLY A 207 -10.27 25.23 -34.57
CA GLY A 207 -11.73 25.32 -34.38
C GLY A 207 -12.41 24.07 -33.80
N GLN A 208 -11.66 22.99 -33.58
CA GLN A 208 -12.15 21.75 -32.96
C GLN A 208 -11.83 21.67 -31.46
N ALA A 209 -11.29 22.74 -30.90
CA ALA A 209 -10.88 22.77 -29.51
C ALA A 209 -12.09 22.74 -28.55
N ASP A 210 -11.87 22.11 -27.40
CA ASP A 210 -12.90 21.75 -26.42
C ASP A 210 -13.60 22.95 -25.77
N LEU A 211 -12.84 24.02 -25.52
CA LEU A 211 -13.30 25.20 -24.78
C LEU A 211 -13.26 26.45 -25.66
N THR A 212 -14.21 27.36 -25.41
CA THR A 212 -14.11 28.73 -25.93
C THR A 212 -12.94 29.47 -25.28
N VAL A 213 -12.47 30.54 -25.93
CA VAL A 213 -11.34 31.33 -25.38
C VAL A 213 -11.77 32.04 -24.11
N GLU A 214 -13.02 32.50 -24.05
CA GLU A 214 -13.65 33.18 -22.94
C GLU A 214 -13.72 32.29 -21.69
N GLU A 215 -14.16 31.03 -21.84
CA GLU A 215 -14.22 30.04 -20.76
C GLU A 215 -12.81 29.71 -20.22
N GLY A 216 -11.86 29.49 -21.13
CA GLY A 216 -10.47 29.21 -20.76
C GLY A 216 -9.82 30.37 -20.02
N ALA A 217 -9.96 31.59 -20.53
CA ALA A 217 -9.43 32.80 -19.91
C ALA A 217 -10.00 33.02 -18.51
N LYS A 218 -11.32 32.83 -18.34
CA LYS A 218 -11.96 32.92 -17.02
C LYS A 218 -11.36 31.91 -16.03
N ALA A 219 -11.25 30.65 -16.43
CA ALA A 219 -10.71 29.59 -15.56
C ALA A 219 -9.22 29.82 -15.22
N VAL A 220 -8.44 30.39 -16.14
CA VAL A 220 -7.06 30.81 -15.89
C VAL A 220 -7.00 31.94 -14.86
N LEU A 221 -7.87 32.96 -14.98
CA LEU A 221 -7.92 34.07 -14.01
C LEU A 221 -8.35 33.61 -12.61
N GLU A 222 -9.28 32.66 -12.51
CA GLU A 222 -9.66 32.05 -11.23
C GLU A 222 -8.46 31.39 -10.53
N ILE A 223 -7.58 30.73 -11.29
CA ILE A 223 -6.32 30.20 -10.77
C ILE A 223 -5.40 31.36 -10.34
N MET A 224 -5.16 32.34 -11.20
CA MET A 224 -4.21 33.42 -10.91
C MET A 224 -4.57 34.22 -9.65
N HIS A 225 -5.87 34.43 -9.42
CA HIS A 225 -6.38 35.15 -8.25
C HIS A 225 -6.45 34.26 -7.00
N GLY A 226 -6.82 32.98 -7.15
CA GLY A 226 -7.00 32.06 -6.02
C GLY A 226 -5.72 31.39 -5.51
N LYS A 227 -4.58 31.56 -6.19
CA LYS A 227 -3.33 30.85 -5.88
C LYS A 227 -2.28 31.75 -5.23
N GLY A 228 -1.61 31.19 -4.21
CA GLY A 228 -0.58 31.86 -3.44
C GLY A 228 0.70 31.03 -3.31
N ARG A 229 1.50 31.35 -2.29
CA ARG A 229 2.85 30.77 -2.08
C ARG A 229 2.83 29.25 -1.94
N GLU A 230 1.74 28.70 -1.43
CA GLU A 230 1.49 27.26 -1.31
C GLU A 230 1.42 26.53 -2.66
N ASP A 231 1.25 27.27 -3.75
CA ASP A 231 1.21 26.76 -5.12
C ASP A 231 2.47 27.08 -5.93
N ASN A 232 3.49 27.65 -5.28
CA ASN A 232 4.78 27.93 -5.89
C ASN A 232 5.43 26.62 -6.41
N GLY A 233 5.90 26.64 -7.65
CA GLY A 233 6.51 25.51 -8.35
C GLY A 233 5.51 24.50 -8.95
N LYS A 234 4.20 24.70 -8.81
CA LYS A 234 3.21 23.74 -9.31
C LYS A 234 2.90 23.93 -10.80
N PHE A 235 2.50 22.84 -11.44
CA PHE A 235 1.81 22.85 -12.72
C PHE A 235 0.32 22.60 -12.47
N LEU A 236 -0.55 23.51 -12.92
CA LEU A 236 -1.95 23.55 -12.54
C LEU A 236 -2.85 23.33 -13.77
N ASN A 237 -3.94 22.61 -13.58
CA ASN A 237 -5.00 22.47 -14.58
C ASN A 237 -6.15 23.42 -14.29
N VAL A 238 -6.77 23.96 -15.34
CA VAL A 238 -8.05 24.67 -15.21
C VAL A 238 -9.16 23.76 -14.70
N ARG A 239 -10.12 24.37 -14.01
CA ARG A 239 -11.38 23.74 -13.63
C ARG A 239 -12.51 24.30 -14.49
N VAL A 240 -13.22 23.43 -15.19
CA VAL A 240 -14.44 23.79 -15.94
C VAL A 240 -15.52 22.81 -15.53
N LYS A 241 -16.63 23.34 -15.01
CA LYS A 241 -17.74 22.52 -14.51
C LYS A 241 -18.28 21.60 -15.62
N GLY A 242 -18.41 20.32 -15.32
CA GLY A 242 -18.87 19.29 -16.26
C GLY A 242 -17.75 18.56 -17.00
N TRP A 243 -16.50 19.02 -16.87
CA TRP A 243 -15.33 18.42 -17.50
C TRP A 243 -14.48 17.56 -16.55
N GLU A 244 -14.92 17.38 -15.29
CA GLU A 244 -14.19 16.64 -14.26
C GLU A 244 -13.95 15.17 -14.66
N ASN A 245 -14.98 14.52 -15.21
CA ASN A 245 -14.98 13.10 -15.56
C ASN A 245 -15.17 12.88 -17.07
N ASN A 246 -14.80 13.85 -17.91
CA ASN A 246 -14.98 13.74 -19.36
C ASN A 246 -14.25 12.49 -19.89
N PRO A 247 -14.91 11.59 -20.65
CA PRO A 247 -14.31 10.37 -21.18
C PRO A 247 -13.29 10.65 -22.30
N GLY A 248 -13.23 11.89 -22.81
CA GLY A 248 -12.29 12.33 -23.82
C GLY A 248 -10.85 12.49 -23.33
N LEU A 249 -9.95 12.83 -24.26
CA LEU A 249 -8.53 13.02 -23.98
C LEU A 249 -8.26 14.19 -23.03
N ASN A 250 -9.18 15.16 -22.91
CA ASN A 250 -9.01 16.31 -22.03
C ASN A 250 -10.02 16.25 -20.88
N GLN A 251 -9.53 16.56 -19.68
CA GLN A 251 -10.30 16.68 -18.44
C GLN A 251 -9.88 17.97 -17.75
N TYR A 252 -10.84 18.75 -17.28
CA TYR A 252 -10.63 20.05 -16.65
C TYR A 252 -11.21 20.06 -15.24
N GLY A 253 -10.75 19.12 -14.40
CA GLY A 253 -11.21 18.98 -13.02
C GLY A 253 -10.58 19.94 -12.02
N GLY A 254 -9.63 20.76 -12.45
CA GLY A 254 -8.76 21.53 -11.55
C GLY A 254 -7.65 20.68 -10.91
N GLY A 255 -6.81 21.31 -10.10
CA GLY A 255 -5.75 20.64 -9.32
C GLY A 255 -4.36 20.70 -9.96
N ALA A 256 -3.38 20.10 -9.28
CA ALA A 256 -2.01 20.03 -9.75
C ALA A 256 -1.82 18.88 -10.74
N LEU A 257 -1.19 19.17 -11.88
CA LEU A 257 -0.79 18.22 -12.89
C LEU A 257 0.64 17.72 -12.61
N PRO A 258 0.93 16.44 -12.93
CA PRO A 258 2.28 15.91 -12.84
C PRO A 258 3.21 16.57 -13.88
N LEU A 259 4.38 17.06 -13.45
CA LEU A 259 5.38 17.75 -14.30
C LEU A 259 6.23 16.76 -15.12
N ALA A 260 6.66 15.66 -14.49
CA ALA A 260 7.42 14.57 -15.10
C ALA A 260 6.78 13.23 -14.74
N GLY A 261 7.16 12.13 -15.41
CA GLY A 261 6.88 10.78 -14.88
C GLY A 261 7.54 10.68 -13.51
N ASP A 262 6.76 10.81 -12.44
CA ASP A 262 7.17 10.99 -11.04
C ASP A 262 8.67 10.74 -10.75
N VAL A 263 9.49 11.74 -11.07
CA VAL A 263 10.86 11.86 -10.56
C VAL A 263 10.94 12.78 -9.35
N ASP A 264 9.85 13.45 -8.99
CA ASP A 264 9.64 14.11 -7.69
C ASP A 264 9.12 13.17 -6.59
N ALA A 265 9.03 11.87 -6.89
CA ALA A 265 9.17 10.84 -5.87
C ALA A 265 10.57 10.81 -5.20
N LYS A 266 11.49 11.70 -5.59
CA LYS A 266 12.74 11.94 -4.84
C LYS A 266 12.60 12.78 -3.56
N SER A 267 11.39 13.19 -3.14
CA SER A 267 11.23 13.89 -1.86
C SER A 267 10.00 13.53 -1.01
N LYS A 268 9.24 12.48 -1.34
CA LYS A 268 8.27 11.90 -0.37
C LYS A 268 8.86 10.83 0.55
N LEU A 269 10.04 10.30 0.23
CA LEU A 269 11.00 9.86 1.24
C LEU A 269 12.00 11.01 1.41
N SER A 270 11.56 12.14 1.98
CA SER A 270 12.47 13.17 2.48
C SER A 270 13.30 12.58 3.63
N ASP A 271 14.17 13.36 4.28
CA ASP A 271 15.02 12.91 5.40
C ASP A 271 14.33 12.06 6.49
N ALA A 272 12.99 12.03 6.54
CA ALA A 272 12.15 11.06 7.24
C ALA A 272 12.56 9.58 7.06
N SER A 273 13.00 9.11 5.88
CA SER A 273 13.41 7.69 5.73
C SER A 273 14.80 7.39 6.31
N LYS A 274 15.66 8.42 6.42
CA LYS A 274 16.93 8.32 7.16
C LYS A 274 16.72 8.37 8.67
N SER A 275 15.65 9.04 9.14
CA SER A 275 15.27 9.08 10.56
C SER A 275 14.38 7.91 10.98
N TRP A 276 13.66 7.26 10.05
CA TRP A 276 12.86 6.06 10.30
C TRP A 276 13.70 4.78 10.28
N ARG A 277 14.55 4.62 11.29
CA ARG A 277 15.41 3.43 11.43
C ARG A 277 14.59 2.17 11.67
N ASN A 278 14.92 1.10 10.98
CA ASN A 278 14.23 -0.19 11.16
C ASN A 278 15.18 -1.41 11.15
N ASP A 279 16.49 -1.19 11.05
CA ASP A 279 17.52 -2.22 10.96
C ASP A 279 17.45 -3.23 12.12
N GLU A 280 17.32 -2.74 13.36
CA GLU A 280 17.19 -3.55 14.58
C GLU A 280 15.94 -4.45 14.56
N GLY A 281 14.92 -4.08 13.78
CA GLY A 281 13.72 -4.89 13.58
C GLY A 281 13.91 -6.04 12.60
N PHE A 282 15.00 -6.10 11.84
CA PHE A 282 15.26 -7.19 10.90
C PHE A 282 16.34 -8.17 11.38
N ASP A 283 17.22 -7.75 12.29
CA ASP A 283 18.31 -8.57 12.80
C ASP A 283 18.49 -8.35 14.32
N THR A 284 17.60 -8.95 15.12
CA THR A 284 17.69 -8.86 16.59
C THR A 284 18.43 -10.05 17.19
N HIS A 285 19.27 -9.78 18.17
CA HIS A 285 19.86 -10.79 19.06
C HIS A 285 19.15 -10.86 20.42
N PHE A 286 18.06 -10.10 20.58
CA PHE A 286 17.35 -10.02 21.85
C PHE A 286 16.49 -11.26 22.10
N GLU A 287 16.86 -12.03 23.11
CA GLU A 287 16.11 -13.19 23.59
C GLU A 287 16.01 -13.22 25.12
N ARG A 288 14.93 -13.81 25.62
CA ARG A 288 14.66 -14.03 27.05
C ARG A 288 13.99 -15.38 27.20
N HIS A 289 14.74 -16.42 27.54
CA HIS A 289 14.18 -17.77 27.66
C HIS A 289 13.26 -17.93 28.87
N SER A 290 13.51 -17.16 29.94
CA SER A 290 12.66 -17.09 31.13
C SER A 290 11.78 -15.83 31.10
N PRO A 291 10.53 -15.90 31.60
CA PRO A 291 9.66 -14.73 31.71
C PRO A 291 10.29 -13.61 32.53
N ILE A 292 10.27 -12.40 31.97
CA ILE A 292 10.62 -11.14 32.66
C ILE A 292 9.38 -10.28 32.80
N GLU A 293 9.26 -9.54 33.90
CA GLU A 293 8.21 -8.53 34.06
C GLU A 293 8.55 -7.28 33.24
N LEU A 294 7.53 -6.72 32.56
CA LEU A 294 7.66 -5.52 31.75
C LEU A 294 7.15 -4.28 32.51
N THR A 295 7.74 -3.13 32.21
CA THR A 295 7.25 -1.85 32.72
C THR A 295 6.01 -1.42 31.93
N VAL A 296 4.86 -1.29 32.61
CA VAL A 296 3.60 -0.88 31.99
C VAL A 296 3.38 0.63 32.17
N ARG A 297 3.01 1.32 31.09
CA ARG A 297 2.57 2.73 31.09
C ARG A 297 1.15 2.84 30.57
N GLY A 298 0.40 3.83 31.07
CA GLY A 298 -1.01 4.01 30.72
C GLY A 298 -1.91 2.99 31.42
N SER A 299 -3.06 2.70 30.82
CA SER A 299 -4.08 1.79 31.36
C SER A 299 -4.50 0.76 30.32
N ILE A 300 -3.96 -0.45 30.43
CA ILE A 300 -4.41 -1.59 29.62
C ILE A 300 -5.67 -2.17 30.30
N PRO A 301 -6.77 -2.42 29.56
CA PRO A 301 -7.99 -2.96 30.16
C PRO A 301 -7.81 -4.37 30.72
N LYS A 302 -8.40 -4.66 31.89
CA LYS A 302 -8.30 -5.98 32.55
C LYS A 302 -8.90 -7.11 31.73
N TYR A 303 -9.88 -6.83 30.87
CA TYR A 303 -10.43 -7.85 29.99
C TYR A 303 -9.44 -8.33 28.91
N ALA A 304 -8.34 -7.60 28.68
CA ALA A 304 -7.27 -8.02 27.78
C ALA A 304 -6.35 -9.10 28.39
N ALA A 305 -6.58 -9.51 29.64
CA ALA A 305 -5.85 -10.58 30.31
C ALA A 305 -5.86 -11.88 29.48
N GLY A 306 -4.68 -12.45 29.28
CA GLY A 306 -4.49 -13.60 28.40
C GLY A 306 -3.04 -13.75 27.96
N ILE A 307 -2.83 -14.59 26.96
CA ILE A 307 -1.52 -14.88 26.41
C ILE A 307 -1.52 -14.55 24.92
N LEU A 308 -0.63 -13.65 24.52
CA LEU A 308 -0.36 -13.31 23.12
C LEU A 308 0.94 -13.99 22.70
N TYR A 309 0.86 -14.88 21.72
CA TYR A 309 2.03 -15.39 21.02
C TYR A 309 2.24 -14.65 19.70
N ARG A 310 3.50 -14.41 19.34
CA ARG A 310 3.93 -13.87 18.04
C ARG A 310 5.03 -14.76 17.46
N THR A 311 5.09 -14.86 16.14
CA THR A 311 6.16 -15.60 15.45
C THR A 311 6.67 -14.82 14.23
N GLY A 312 7.90 -15.11 13.83
CA GLY A 312 8.52 -14.63 12.59
C GLY A 312 10.04 -14.67 12.68
N PRO A 313 10.75 -14.06 11.73
CA PRO A 313 12.21 -14.06 11.73
C PRO A 313 12.74 -13.17 12.87
N GLY A 314 13.55 -13.76 13.75
CA GLY A 314 14.31 -13.02 14.77
C GLY A 314 15.58 -12.36 14.22
N GLY A 315 16.16 -12.94 13.18
CA GLY A 315 17.30 -12.36 12.48
C GLY A 315 17.58 -13.10 11.18
N TYR A 316 18.59 -12.63 10.44
CA TYR A 316 18.88 -13.19 9.12
C TYR A 316 20.36 -13.44 8.86
N LYS A 317 21.23 -13.06 9.81
CA LYS A 317 22.67 -13.28 9.72
C LYS A 317 23.16 -14.36 10.70
N VAL A 318 24.20 -15.08 10.27
CA VAL A 318 24.94 -16.04 11.11
C VAL A 318 26.43 -15.90 10.78
N ASP A 319 27.26 -15.71 11.80
CA ASP A 319 28.70 -15.77 11.62
C ASP A 319 29.16 -17.21 11.45
N VAL A 320 29.90 -17.46 10.36
CA VAL A 320 30.41 -18.77 9.95
C VAL A 320 31.79 -18.97 10.54
N ASP A 321 32.12 -20.19 10.96
CA ASP A 321 33.40 -20.52 11.63
C ASP A 321 34.64 -20.19 10.79
N LYS A 322 34.48 -20.10 9.46
CA LYS A 322 35.54 -19.75 8.50
C LYS A 322 35.75 -18.23 8.35
N GLY A 323 35.12 -17.40 9.18
CA GLY A 323 35.34 -15.95 9.26
C GLY A 323 34.48 -15.08 8.34
N ASN A 324 33.51 -15.65 7.63
CA ASN A 324 32.53 -14.92 6.83
C ASN A 324 31.17 -14.89 7.54
N THR A 325 30.26 -14.00 7.14
CA THR A 325 28.87 -13.98 7.63
C THR A 325 27.94 -14.50 6.54
N TYR A 326 27.12 -15.50 6.87
CA TYR A 326 25.99 -15.90 6.05
C TYR A 326 24.82 -14.93 6.27
N ALA A 327 24.14 -14.52 5.21
CA ALA A 327 22.94 -13.70 5.29
C ALA A 327 21.82 -14.28 4.40
N ALA A 328 20.63 -14.44 4.97
CA ALA A 328 19.44 -14.74 4.18
C ALA A 328 19.11 -13.53 3.28
N SER A 329 18.64 -13.78 2.06
CA SER A 329 18.35 -12.70 1.10
C SER A 329 16.95 -12.10 1.27
N HIS A 330 15.99 -12.92 1.68
CA HIS A 330 14.58 -12.59 1.71
C HIS A 330 14.04 -12.63 3.15
N TRP A 331 13.12 -11.73 3.50
CA TRP A 331 12.56 -11.63 4.85
C TRP A 331 11.98 -12.95 5.34
N PHE A 332 11.25 -13.65 4.47
CA PHE A 332 10.65 -14.98 4.75
C PHE A 332 11.66 -16.14 4.90
N ASP A 333 12.95 -15.90 4.63
CA ASP A 333 14.03 -16.87 4.89
C ASP A 333 14.75 -16.60 6.21
N GLY A 334 14.39 -15.53 6.93
CA GLY A 334 14.96 -15.24 8.24
C GLY A 334 14.63 -16.33 9.27
N PHE A 335 15.43 -16.37 10.32
CA PHE A 335 15.47 -17.45 11.29
C PHE A 335 14.36 -17.33 12.33
N SER A 336 13.45 -18.31 12.38
CA SER A 336 12.23 -18.23 13.20
C SER A 336 12.51 -18.05 14.70
N GLN A 337 11.71 -17.18 15.30
CA GLN A 337 11.65 -16.89 16.73
C GLN A 337 10.18 -16.76 17.15
N VAL A 338 9.88 -17.22 18.35
CA VAL A 338 8.56 -17.08 18.98
C VAL A 338 8.67 -16.17 20.20
N HIS A 339 7.67 -15.32 20.36
CA HIS A 339 7.53 -14.39 21.49
C HIS A 339 6.22 -14.69 22.22
N ARG A 340 6.22 -14.52 23.54
CA ARG A 340 5.08 -14.73 24.41
C ARG A 340 4.94 -13.53 25.34
N PHE A 341 3.80 -12.86 25.29
CA PHE A 341 3.37 -11.85 26.25
C PHE A 341 2.22 -12.43 27.05
N GLN A 342 2.34 -12.47 28.37
CA GLN A 342 1.24 -12.86 29.26
C GLN A 342 0.79 -11.64 30.05
N ILE A 343 -0.47 -11.29 29.87
CA ILE A 343 -1.16 -10.19 30.56
C ILE A 343 -1.88 -10.81 31.76
N HIS A 344 -1.36 -10.53 32.95
CA HIS A 344 -1.89 -11.03 34.22
C HIS A 344 -2.92 -10.06 34.78
N VAL A 345 -3.93 -10.62 35.45
CA VAL A 345 -4.87 -9.84 36.25
C VAL A 345 -4.84 -10.34 37.68
N SER A 346 -4.63 -9.40 38.60
CA SER A 346 -4.69 -9.66 40.04
C SER A 346 -6.14 -9.89 40.47
N GLU A 347 -6.31 -10.71 41.52
CA GLU A 347 -7.60 -10.84 42.22
C GLU A 347 -8.01 -9.52 42.91
N ASP A 348 -7.07 -8.61 43.17
CA ASP A 348 -7.34 -7.25 43.61
C ASP A 348 -7.78 -6.35 42.44
N PRO A 349 -9.04 -5.86 42.42
CA PRO A 349 -9.54 -4.98 41.38
C PRO A 349 -8.84 -3.62 41.30
N SER A 350 -8.11 -3.21 42.33
CA SER A 350 -7.35 -1.95 42.35
C SER A 350 -5.89 -2.10 41.88
N ALA A 351 -5.36 -3.32 41.86
CA ALA A 351 -3.98 -3.57 41.44
C ALA A 351 -3.80 -3.30 39.94
N PRO A 352 -2.63 -2.75 39.53
CA PRO A 352 -2.29 -2.55 38.12
C PRO A 352 -2.13 -3.89 37.41
N ILE A 353 -2.27 -3.88 36.09
CA ILE A 353 -1.96 -5.05 35.25
C ILE A 353 -0.45 -5.30 35.28
N GLN A 354 -0.07 -6.56 35.42
CA GLN A 354 1.30 -7.03 35.26
C GLN A 354 1.41 -7.74 33.91
N ILE A 355 2.50 -7.51 33.19
CA ILE A 355 2.76 -8.17 31.90
C ILE A 355 4.13 -8.83 31.98
N THR A 356 4.20 -10.11 31.61
CA THR A 356 5.47 -10.83 31.50
C THR A 356 5.79 -11.20 30.06
N TYR A 357 7.06 -11.23 29.70
CA TYR A 357 7.56 -11.52 28.37
C TYR A 357 8.67 -12.58 28.38
N ASN A 358 8.61 -13.51 27.42
CA ASN A 358 9.72 -14.38 27.06
C ASN A 358 9.73 -14.65 25.54
N SER A 359 10.88 -15.03 25.02
CA SER A 359 11.05 -15.37 23.60
C SER A 359 12.17 -16.38 23.38
N ARG A 360 12.07 -17.15 22.29
CA ARG A 360 13.07 -18.16 21.91
C ARG A 360 13.15 -18.35 20.40
N ARG A 361 14.36 -18.36 19.85
CA ARG A 361 14.64 -18.84 18.49
C ARG A 361 14.37 -20.34 18.41
N THR A 362 13.72 -20.77 17.34
CA THR A 362 13.27 -22.16 17.19
C THR A 362 14.11 -22.97 16.22
N VAL A 363 15.29 -22.46 15.83
CA VAL A 363 16.10 -22.97 14.72
C VAL A 363 17.56 -23.27 15.06
N ASP A 364 17.88 -23.52 16.34
CA ASP A 364 19.26 -23.65 16.83
C ASP A 364 20.12 -24.67 16.05
N GLU A 365 19.60 -25.88 15.79
CA GLU A 365 20.31 -26.88 15.00
C GLU A 365 20.56 -26.43 13.55
N MET A 366 19.63 -25.67 12.96
CA MET A 366 19.83 -25.10 11.63
C MET A 366 20.93 -24.04 11.64
N LEU A 367 20.92 -23.14 12.63
CA LEU A 367 21.94 -22.11 12.77
C LEU A 367 23.32 -22.72 12.98
N ALA A 368 23.44 -23.76 13.80
CA ALA A 368 24.69 -24.49 14.00
C ALA A 368 25.24 -25.07 12.67
N ARG A 369 24.37 -25.62 11.82
CA ARG A 369 24.78 -26.12 10.49
C ARG A 369 25.18 -25.01 9.55
N ILE A 370 24.48 -23.87 9.55
CA ILE A 370 24.88 -22.70 8.73
C ILE A 370 26.24 -22.19 9.17
N LYS A 371 26.48 -22.14 10.49
CA LYS A 371 27.77 -21.72 11.06
C LYS A 371 28.93 -22.64 10.66
N GLU A 372 28.69 -23.95 10.61
CA GLU A 372 29.68 -24.93 10.17
C GLU A 372 29.92 -24.90 8.64
N THR A 373 28.84 -24.86 7.85
CA THR A 373 28.89 -25.09 6.40
C THR A 373 29.01 -23.80 5.58
N GLY A 374 28.58 -22.67 6.14
CA GLY A 374 28.44 -21.38 5.45
C GLY A 374 27.25 -21.29 4.50
N ALA A 375 26.30 -22.23 4.54
CA ALA A 375 25.17 -22.27 3.61
C ALA A 375 23.86 -22.71 4.26
N LEU A 376 22.75 -22.12 3.80
CA LEU A 376 21.40 -22.59 4.08
C LEU A 376 21.02 -23.70 3.09
N GLU A 377 20.91 -24.92 3.58
CA GLU A 377 20.51 -26.09 2.80
C GLU A 377 18.97 -26.16 2.61
N GLY A 378 18.53 -26.90 1.59
CA GLY A 378 17.10 -27.12 1.33
C GLY A 378 16.47 -26.13 0.35
N ILE A 379 15.13 -26.13 0.31
CA ILE A 379 14.32 -25.20 -0.47
C ILE A 379 13.97 -24.02 0.44
N THR A 380 14.17 -22.82 -0.07
CA THR A 380 13.94 -21.54 0.62
C THR A 380 12.78 -20.79 -0.02
N PHE A 381 12.31 -19.71 0.58
CA PHE A 381 11.36 -18.83 -0.06
C PHE A 381 12.02 -18.03 -1.19
N GLY A 382 13.10 -17.29 -0.92
CA GLY A 382 13.69 -16.33 -1.86
C GLY A 382 15.22 -16.21 -1.82
N GLN A 383 15.95 -17.14 -1.18
CA GLN A 383 17.41 -17.08 -1.09
C GLN A 383 18.07 -16.99 -2.47
N LYS A 384 18.85 -15.93 -2.71
CA LYS A 384 19.64 -15.75 -3.94
C LYS A 384 20.76 -16.80 -3.96
N ARG A 385 20.94 -17.47 -5.11
CA ARG A 385 22.00 -18.47 -5.32
C ARG A 385 22.71 -18.19 -6.64
N ASP A 386 24.05 -18.21 -6.63
CA ASP A 386 24.84 -18.05 -7.85
C ASP A 386 24.75 -19.32 -8.72
N LEU A 387 24.09 -19.18 -9.87
CA LEU A 387 23.90 -20.26 -10.84
C LEU A 387 25.24 -20.73 -11.45
N CYS A 388 26.25 -19.86 -11.55
CA CYS A 388 27.54 -20.16 -12.16
C CYS A 388 28.43 -21.03 -11.26
N GLN A 389 28.41 -20.82 -9.94
CA GLN A 389 29.03 -21.77 -9.00
C GLN A 389 28.31 -23.13 -8.99
N SER A 390 27.00 -23.14 -9.26
CA SER A 390 26.22 -24.38 -9.37
C SER A 390 26.57 -25.19 -10.62
N PHE A 391 26.90 -24.54 -11.75
CA PHE A 391 27.19 -25.23 -13.00
C PHE A 391 28.49 -26.04 -12.94
N PHE A 392 29.53 -25.51 -12.30
CA PHE A 392 30.82 -26.21 -12.15
C PHE A 392 30.85 -27.25 -11.01
N LYS A 393 30.00 -27.12 -9.98
CA LYS A 393 29.79 -28.18 -8.96
C LYS A 393 28.82 -29.29 -9.42
N LYS A 394 27.97 -29.03 -10.42
CA LYS A 394 26.99 -30.00 -10.95
C LYS A 394 27.60 -31.21 -11.65
N VAL A 395 28.91 -31.21 -11.94
CA VAL A 395 29.61 -32.36 -12.53
C VAL A 395 30.17 -33.31 -11.44
N THR A 396 30.15 -32.95 -10.16
CA THR A 396 30.82 -33.73 -9.09
C THR A 396 30.00 -34.08 -7.85
N SER A 397 28.68 -33.83 -7.81
CA SER A 397 27.86 -34.31 -6.67
C SER A 397 26.48 -34.82 -7.07
N THR A 398 26.45 -35.96 -7.75
CA THR A 398 25.31 -36.88 -7.74
C THR A 398 25.36 -37.74 -6.48
N PHE A 399 24.22 -37.86 -5.79
CA PHE A 399 23.93 -38.79 -4.68
C PHE A 399 24.48 -38.46 -3.28
N THR A 400 24.10 -37.31 -2.72
CA THR A 400 23.87 -37.24 -1.27
C THR A 400 22.40 -36.89 -1.05
N PRO A 401 21.56 -37.80 -0.50
CA PRO A 401 20.18 -37.44 -0.17
C PRO A 401 20.19 -36.30 0.85
N PRO A 402 19.24 -35.36 0.80
CA PRO A 402 19.11 -34.35 1.85
C PRO A 402 19.00 -35.07 3.20
N ARG A 403 19.88 -34.71 4.13
CA ARG A 403 19.90 -35.27 5.47
C ARG A 403 18.52 -35.03 6.10
N GLN A 404 17.89 -36.07 6.64
CA GLN A 404 16.65 -35.94 7.39
C GLN A 404 16.86 -34.94 8.54
N PRO A 405 15.83 -34.13 8.90
CA PRO A 405 15.85 -33.29 10.10
C PRO A 405 16.43 -34.06 11.29
N SER A 406 17.52 -33.57 11.89
CA SER A 406 18.19 -34.22 13.02
C SER A 406 17.43 -34.05 14.34
N GLY A 407 16.56 -33.05 14.42
CA GLY A 407 15.78 -32.71 15.60
C GLY A 407 14.78 -31.57 15.35
N PRO A 408 13.94 -31.22 16.34
CA PRO A 408 12.84 -30.27 16.17
C PRO A 408 13.26 -28.87 15.71
N SER A 409 14.47 -28.42 16.06
CA SER A 409 15.01 -27.11 15.70
C SER A 409 15.75 -27.08 14.35
N SER A 410 15.71 -28.17 13.59
CA SER A 410 16.42 -28.27 12.31
C SER A 410 15.65 -27.74 11.10
N ILE A 411 14.40 -27.30 11.29
CA ILE A 411 13.52 -26.73 10.26
C ILE A 411 13.15 -25.28 10.60
N ASN A 412 12.96 -24.43 9.59
CA ASN A 412 12.57 -23.04 9.77
C ASN A 412 11.06 -22.89 9.53
N VAL A 413 10.29 -22.83 10.60
CA VAL A 413 8.82 -22.73 10.56
C VAL A 413 8.39 -21.67 11.56
N GLY A 414 7.82 -20.57 11.07
CA GLY A 414 7.49 -19.44 11.94
C GLY A 414 6.62 -18.36 11.32
N VAL A 415 5.72 -18.73 10.40
CA VAL A 415 4.81 -17.79 9.74
C VAL A 415 3.58 -17.53 10.60
N THR A 416 2.83 -18.58 10.96
CA THR A 416 1.65 -18.49 11.85
C THR A 416 1.76 -19.49 13.00
N LEU A 417 0.95 -19.30 14.04
CA LEU A 417 0.83 -20.20 15.18
C LEU A 417 -0.61 -20.75 15.28
N SER A 418 -0.75 -22.00 15.70
CA SER A 418 -2.03 -22.61 16.05
C SER A 418 -1.96 -23.19 17.45
N VAL A 419 -2.83 -22.72 18.32
CA VAL A 419 -3.08 -23.30 19.64
C VAL A 419 -4.06 -24.46 19.48
N ASN A 420 -3.79 -25.57 20.17
CA ASN A 420 -4.66 -26.75 20.22
C ASN A 420 -5.03 -27.32 18.84
N MET A 421 -4.07 -27.32 17.90
CA MET A 421 -4.27 -27.87 16.56
C MET A 421 -4.77 -29.33 16.65
N PRO A 422 -5.92 -29.66 16.05
CA PRO A 422 -6.48 -31.01 16.14
C PRO A 422 -5.75 -32.01 15.22
N GLY A 423 -5.95 -33.30 15.49
CA GLY A 423 -5.47 -34.41 14.67
C GLY A 423 -4.02 -34.85 14.91
N PHE A 424 -3.26 -34.12 15.74
CA PHE A 424 -1.97 -34.59 16.26
C PHE A 424 -2.16 -35.01 17.73
N GLY A 425 -1.86 -36.28 18.05
CA GLY A 425 -2.07 -36.82 19.40
C GLY A 425 -1.22 -36.12 20.47
N THR A 426 -1.73 -36.04 21.70
CA THR A 426 -1.02 -35.47 22.87
C THR A 426 0.00 -36.44 23.50
N SER A 427 0.13 -37.65 22.96
CA SER A 427 0.70 -38.82 23.65
C SER A 427 2.23 -38.82 23.85
N ASN A 428 2.95 -37.82 23.33
CA ASN A 428 4.41 -37.72 23.44
C ASN A 428 4.88 -36.46 24.19
N LEU A 429 3.97 -35.71 24.82
CA LEU A 429 4.36 -34.56 25.65
C LEU A 429 5.01 -35.09 26.94
N PRO A 430 6.20 -34.59 27.32
CA PRO A 430 6.69 -34.73 28.69
C PRO A 430 5.59 -34.24 29.65
N PRO A 431 5.44 -34.80 30.86
CA PRO A 431 4.54 -34.24 31.85
C PRO A 431 4.92 -32.78 32.07
N THR A 432 4.01 -31.86 31.73
CA THR A 432 4.17 -30.44 32.01
C THR A 432 4.43 -30.29 33.51
N PRO A 433 5.49 -29.60 33.94
CA PRO A 433 5.61 -29.14 35.33
C PRO A 433 4.29 -28.46 35.69
N GLN A 434 3.78 -28.68 36.91
CA GLN A 434 2.54 -28.06 37.38
C GLN A 434 2.50 -26.59 36.96
N ALA A 435 1.66 -26.29 35.96
CA ALA A 435 1.48 -24.95 35.46
C ALA A 435 0.95 -24.11 36.62
N ASN A 436 1.52 -22.93 36.81
CA ASN A 436 0.97 -21.92 37.70
C ASN A 436 -0.40 -21.47 37.16
N GLY A 437 -1.48 -22.21 37.44
CA GLY A 437 -2.90 -21.84 37.40
C GLY A 437 -3.53 -21.15 36.17
N HIS A 438 -2.76 -20.67 35.18
CA HIS A 438 -3.18 -19.65 34.22
C HIS A 438 -3.04 -20.08 32.74
N SER A 439 -2.46 -21.24 32.44
CA SER A 439 -2.32 -21.79 31.08
C SER A 439 -3.07 -23.10 30.84
N THR A 440 -4.06 -23.39 31.68
CA THR A 440 -4.84 -24.65 31.70
C THR A 440 -5.48 -25.05 30.37
N ASN A 441 -5.70 -24.10 29.45
CA ASN A 441 -6.34 -24.33 28.16
C ASN A 441 -5.41 -24.48 26.95
N ILE A 442 -4.09 -24.30 27.11
CA ILE A 442 -3.14 -24.44 25.99
C ILE A 442 -2.43 -25.78 26.10
N LYS A 443 -2.91 -26.78 25.35
CA LYS A 443 -2.35 -28.13 25.35
C LYS A 443 -1.22 -28.29 24.33
N THR A 444 -1.36 -27.65 23.17
CA THR A 444 -0.36 -27.69 22.10
C THR A 444 -0.21 -26.33 21.44
N LEU A 445 1.01 -26.04 20.99
CA LEU A 445 1.33 -24.88 20.16
C LEU A 445 2.11 -25.37 18.94
N TYR A 446 1.63 -25.06 17.74
CA TYR A 446 2.28 -25.42 16.49
C TYR A 446 2.59 -24.17 15.66
N ALA A 447 3.86 -24.00 15.30
CA ALA A 447 4.26 -23.08 14.25
C ALA A 447 4.02 -23.71 12.87
N LYS A 448 3.61 -22.85 11.93
CA LYS A 448 3.26 -23.19 10.54
C LYS A 448 4.00 -22.30 9.55
N THR A 449 4.06 -22.77 8.31
CA THR A 449 4.50 -22.04 7.12
C THR A 449 3.67 -22.54 5.92
N ASP A 450 3.92 -22.07 4.70
CA ASP A 450 3.22 -22.52 3.48
C ASP A 450 3.67 -23.92 2.99
N ALA A 451 4.25 -24.70 3.89
CA ALA A 451 4.63 -26.09 3.68
C ALA A 451 3.70 -27.03 4.48
N SER A 452 3.64 -28.30 4.09
CA SER A 452 2.82 -29.30 4.79
C SER A 452 3.40 -29.78 6.13
N ARG A 453 4.43 -29.10 6.67
CA ARG A 453 5.12 -29.43 7.92
C ARG A 453 4.81 -28.40 9.01
N PHE A 454 4.78 -28.86 10.24
CA PHE A 454 4.55 -28.07 11.45
C PHE A 454 5.73 -28.28 12.40
N GLN A 455 6.08 -27.24 13.15
CA GLN A 455 7.00 -27.35 14.28
C GLN A 455 6.18 -27.23 15.57
N GLN A 456 6.27 -28.24 16.43
CA GLN A 456 5.62 -28.21 17.74
C GLN A 456 6.50 -27.45 18.72
N ILE A 457 5.89 -26.57 19.49
CA ILE A 457 6.54 -25.67 20.42
C ILE A 457 5.92 -25.88 21.79
N ASP A 458 6.76 -25.93 22.83
CA ASP A 458 6.30 -25.91 24.20
C ASP A 458 5.67 -24.53 24.52
N PRO A 459 4.41 -24.47 24.97
CA PRO A 459 3.68 -23.21 25.07
C PRO A 459 4.19 -22.25 26.17
N GLU A 460 5.01 -22.73 27.10
CA GLU A 460 5.56 -21.91 28.19
C GLU A 460 7.00 -21.50 27.92
N THR A 461 7.86 -22.49 27.67
CA THR A 461 9.30 -22.34 27.47
C THR A 461 9.68 -21.94 26.04
N LEU A 462 8.74 -22.08 25.10
CA LEU A 462 8.91 -21.82 23.67
C LEU A 462 9.96 -22.72 22.99
N GLU A 463 10.31 -23.84 23.63
CA GLU A 463 11.23 -24.84 23.07
C GLU A 463 10.60 -25.56 21.87
N PRO A 464 11.30 -25.71 20.74
CA PRO A 464 10.86 -26.64 19.71
C PRO A 464 10.96 -28.08 20.23
N ILE A 465 9.82 -28.77 20.36
CA ILE A 465 9.72 -30.12 20.97
C ILE A 465 9.33 -31.22 19.98
N GLY A 466 8.93 -30.87 18.75
CA GLY A 466 8.54 -31.87 17.76
C GLY A 466 8.36 -31.32 16.34
N ILE A 467 8.20 -32.24 15.38
CA ILE A 467 7.84 -31.93 14.00
C ILE A 467 6.65 -32.81 13.62
N ALA A 468 5.62 -32.19 13.05
CA ALA A 468 4.46 -32.89 12.50
C ALA A 468 4.30 -32.57 11.01
N SER A 469 3.44 -33.32 10.32
CA SER A 469 3.12 -33.04 8.90
C SER A 469 1.70 -33.44 8.56
N GLN A 470 1.13 -32.83 7.52
CA GLN A 470 -0.23 -33.12 7.06
C GLN A 470 -0.41 -34.58 6.61
N LYS A 471 0.65 -35.26 6.17
CA LYS A 471 0.60 -36.71 5.89
C LYS A 471 0.22 -37.53 7.14
N GLY A 472 0.58 -37.03 8.33
CA GLY A 472 0.17 -37.61 9.61
C GLY A 472 -1.30 -37.38 9.95
N LEU A 473 -1.93 -36.33 9.40
CA LEU A 473 -3.37 -36.07 9.53
C LEU A 473 -4.19 -36.99 8.63
N HIS A 474 -3.75 -37.16 7.37
CA HIS A 474 -4.40 -38.05 6.41
C HIS A 474 -3.42 -38.51 5.32
N PRO A 475 -3.41 -39.80 4.93
CA PRO A 475 -2.40 -40.37 4.01
C PRO A 475 -2.38 -39.73 2.61
N SER A 476 -3.51 -39.17 2.16
CA SER A 476 -3.59 -38.47 0.87
C SER A 476 -2.98 -37.06 0.87
N LEU A 477 -2.67 -36.46 2.02
CA LEU A 477 -2.08 -35.12 2.14
C LEU A 477 -0.55 -35.18 2.01
N LYS A 478 -0.09 -35.65 0.85
CA LYS A 478 1.33 -35.95 0.55
C LYS A 478 2.08 -34.82 -0.18
N GLY A 479 1.37 -33.75 -0.54
CA GLY A 479 1.95 -32.59 -1.21
C GLY A 479 2.87 -31.79 -0.29
N PRO A 480 3.92 -31.14 -0.84
CA PRO A 480 4.88 -30.39 -0.03
C PRO A 480 4.35 -29.03 0.45
N MET A 481 3.29 -28.51 -0.16
CA MET A 481 2.78 -27.15 0.09
C MET A 481 1.39 -27.16 0.71
N SER A 482 1.10 -26.11 1.47
CA SER A 482 -0.18 -25.81 2.09
C SER A 482 -0.27 -24.31 2.35
N SER A 483 -1.36 -23.83 2.94
CA SER A 483 -1.45 -22.46 3.45
C SER A 483 -1.00 -22.40 4.91
N ALA A 484 -0.24 -21.36 5.27
CA ALA A 484 0.05 -21.03 6.67
C ALA A 484 -1.23 -20.64 7.45
N HIS A 485 -2.21 -20.04 6.77
CA HIS A 485 -3.48 -19.56 7.31
C HIS A 485 -4.60 -20.61 7.26
N ALA A 486 -4.39 -21.75 7.93
CA ALA A 486 -5.49 -22.69 8.20
C ALA A 486 -6.63 -21.98 8.96
N MET A 487 -7.88 -22.17 8.51
CA MET A 487 -9.06 -21.50 9.06
C MET A 487 -9.74 -22.38 10.09
N SER A 488 -10.07 -21.83 11.26
CA SER A 488 -10.79 -22.56 12.33
C SER A 488 -12.25 -22.16 12.35
N ASP A 489 -13.16 -23.12 12.42
CA ASP A 489 -14.59 -22.86 12.64
C ASP A 489 -14.79 -22.19 14.01
N PRO A 490 -15.42 -21.02 14.10
CA PRO A 490 -15.65 -20.34 15.38
C PRO A 490 -16.62 -21.10 16.30
N GLU A 491 -17.46 -21.98 15.76
CA GLU A 491 -18.44 -22.76 16.51
C GLU A 491 -17.91 -24.15 16.90
N THR A 492 -17.35 -24.89 15.95
CA THR A 492 -16.93 -26.28 16.18
C THR A 492 -15.45 -26.42 16.56
N GLY A 493 -14.63 -25.41 16.27
CA GLY A 493 -13.17 -25.47 16.37
C GLY A 493 -12.50 -26.30 15.27
N ASP A 494 -13.26 -26.90 14.35
CA ASP A 494 -12.70 -27.70 13.25
C ASP A 494 -11.78 -26.86 12.35
N VAL A 495 -10.67 -27.45 11.89
CA VAL A 495 -9.66 -26.73 11.13
C VAL A 495 -9.70 -27.11 9.65
N TYR A 496 -9.78 -26.11 8.78
CA TYR A 496 -9.86 -26.23 7.33
C TYR A 496 -8.59 -25.69 6.66
N ASN A 497 -8.06 -26.45 5.69
CA ASN A 497 -6.91 -26.04 4.89
C ASN A 497 -6.90 -26.83 3.56
N PHE A 498 -5.87 -26.64 2.74
CA PHE A 498 -5.59 -27.46 1.56
C PHE A 498 -4.18 -28.05 1.61
N ASN A 499 -3.98 -29.17 0.92
CA ASN A 499 -2.66 -29.70 0.60
C ASN A 499 -2.44 -29.67 -0.92
N LEU A 500 -1.33 -29.09 -1.36
CA LEU A 500 -1.00 -28.98 -2.79
C LEU A 500 0.07 -30.00 -3.16
N GLU A 501 -0.32 -30.98 -3.96
CA GLU A 501 0.59 -31.89 -4.66
C GLU A 501 1.01 -31.26 -5.99
N LEU A 502 2.32 -31.08 -6.17
CA LEU A 502 2.93 -30.51 -7.37
C LEU A 502 3.04 -31.55 -8.48
N GLY A 503 3.08 -31.09 -9.73
CA GLY A 503 3.22 -31.93 -10.92
C GLY A 503 2.45 -31.37 -12.12
N ALA A 504 2.55 -32.06 -13.26
CA ALA A 504 1.82 -31.71 -14.48
C ALA A 504 0.29 -31.77 -14.28
N GLN A 505 -0.17 -32.64 -13.37
CA GLN A 505 -1.54 -32.70 -12.89
C GLN A 505 -1.58 -32.35 -11.40
N ALA A 506 -1.21 -31.12 -11.07
CA ALA A 506 -1.26 -30.65 -9.69
C ALA A 506 -2.66 -30.83 -9.08
N ALA A 507 -2.70 -31.12 -7.78
CA ALA A 507 -3.93 -31.41 -7.05
C ALA A 507 -3.96 -30.64 -5.73
N TYR A 508 -4.99 -29.81 -5.58
CA TYR A 508 -5.35 -29.15 -4.33
C TYR A 508 -6.38 -30.01 -3.60
N ARG A 509 -5.98 -30.59 -2.46
CA ARG A 509 -6.88 -31.37 -1.60
C ARG A 509 -7.36 -30.50 -0.46
N VAL A 510 -8.58 -29.98 -0.56
CA VAL A 510 -9.23 -29.22 0.51
C VAL A 510 -9.69 -30.22 1.57
N PHE A 511 -9.33 -29.99 2.83
CA PHE A 511 -9.59 -30.91 3.93
C PHE A 511 -10.07 -30.19 5.17
N CYS A 512 -10.69 -30.98 6.06
CA CYS A 512 -11.12 -30.57 7.39
C CYS A 512 -10.56 -31.56 8.41
N THR A 513 -10.01 -31.06 9.51
CA THR A 513 -9.62 -31.85 10.68
C THR A 513 -10.53 -31.49 11.84
N SER A 514 -11.26 -32.48 12.36
CA SER A 514 -12.24 -32.22 13.41
C SER A 514 -11.58 -31.92 14.75
N ALA A 515 -12.01 -30.86 15.44
CA ALA A 515 -11.54 -30.55 16.79
C ALA A 515 -12.02 -31.58 17.82
N SER A 516 -13.24 -32.08 17.67
CA SER A 516 -13.84 -33.03 18.61
C SER A 516 -13.26 -34.46 18.51
N THR A 517 -12.93 -34.92 17.30
CA THR A 517 -12.48 -36.31 17.07
C THR A 517 -11.02 -36.44 16.68
N GLY A 518 -10.40 -35.36 16.20
CA GLY A 518 -9.07 -35.38 15.58
C GLY A 518 -9.04 -36.00 14.17
N GLU A 519 -10.16 -36.50 13.66
CA GLU A 519 -10.21 -37.13 12.34
C GLU A 519 -10.12 -36.10 11.21
N THR A 520 -9.37 -36.45 10.16
CA THR A 520 -9.23 -35.59 8.97
C THR A 520 -9.96 -36.18 7.77
N LYS A 521 -10.77 -35.35 7.09
CA LYS A 521 -11.55 -35.71 5.89
C LYS A 521 -11.15 -34.84 4.72
N ILE A 522 -11.08 -35.44 3.53
CA ILE A 522 -10.91 -34.69 2.27
C ILE A 522 -12.30 -34.25 1.79
N LEU A 523 -12.50 -32.94 1.66
CA LEU A 523 -13.77 -32.35 1.21
C LEU A 523 -13.85 -32.29 -0.32
N ALA A 524 -12.73 -31.94 -0.98
CA ALA A 524 -12.64 -31.90 -2.43
C ALA A 524 -11.19 -32.09 -2.91
N THR A 525 -11.03 -32.65 -4.10
CA THR A 525 -9.76 -32.64 -4.85
C THR A 525 -9.94 -31.83 -6.12
N ILE A 526 -9.20 -30.74 -6.26
CA ILE A 526 -9.29 -29.78 -7.35
C ILE A 526 -8.00 -29.87 -8.18
N HIS A 527 -8.14 -30.03 -9.49
CA HIS A 527 -7.02 -29.98 -10.42
C HIS A 527 -6.94 -28.60 -11.08
N ALA A 528 -5.87 -27.87 -10.76
CA ALA A 528 -5.59 -26.54 -11.30
C ALA A 528 -4.07 -26.34 -11.39
N PRO A 529 -3.57 -25.44 -12.24
CA PRO A 529 -2.15 -25.11 -12.28
C PRO A 529 -1.65 -24.73 -10.87
N PRO A 530 -0.53 -25.30 -10.40
CA PRO A 530 -0.04 -25.03 -9.06
C PRO A 530 0.40 -23.57 -8.97
N ALA A 531 0.10 -22.93 -7.84
CA ALA A 531 0.38 -21.54 -7.56
C ALA A 531 0.76 -21.37 -6.09
N TYR A 532 1.50 -20.32 -5.77
CA TYR A 532 1.80 -19.95 -4.39
C TYR A 532 0.58 -19.31 -3.72
N ILE A 533 -0.12 -20.07 -2.88
CA ILE A 533 -1.35 -19.68 -2.19
C ILE A 533 -1.11 -19.65 -0.68
N HIS A 534 -1.13 -18.44 -0.11
CA HIS A 534 -0.80 -18.20 1.29
C HIS A 534 -1.98 -18.35 2.26
N SER A 535 -3.22 -18.08 1.80
CA SER A 535 -4.44 -18.14 2.62
C SER A 535 -5.64 -18.61 1.82
N LEU A 536 -6.74 -18.90 2.53
CA LEU A 536 -8.02 -19.33 1.97
C LEU A 536 -9.16 -18.66 2.75
N PHE A 537 -10.41 -18.79 2.28
CA PHE A 537 -11.56 -18.25 2.99
C PHE A 537 -12.40 -19.34 3.63
N LEU A 538 -13.13 -18.93 4.66
CA LEU A 538 -14.16 -19.70 5.29
C LEU A 538 -15.41 -18.82 5.39
N SER A 539 -16.55 -19.37 4.99
CA SER A 539 -17.90 -18.85 5.23
C SER A 539 -18.69 -19.89 6.02
N GLU A 540 -19.92 -19.59 6.43
CA GLU A 540 -20.75 -20.50 7.24
C GLU A 540 -20.84 -21.92 6.65
N SER A 541 -21.06 -22.02 5.34
CA SER A 541 -21.33 -23.26 4.60
C SER A 541 -20.19 -23.70 3.69
N TYR A 542 -19.23 -22.82 3.38
CA TYR A 542 -18.21 -23.09 2.36
C TYR A 542 -16.77 -22.80 2.79
N VAL A 543 -15.84 -23.61 2.29
CA VAL A 543 -14.42 -23.26 2.15
C VAL A 543 -14.24 -22.69 0.73
N ILE A 544 -13.58 -21.54 0.60
CA ILE A 544 -13.29 -20.95 -0.70
C ILE A 544 -11.78 -20.90 -0.93
N LEU A 545 -11.33 -21.61 -1.96
CA LEU A 545 -9.95 -21.61 -2.41
C LEU A 545 -9.83 -20.75 -3.67
N CYS A 546 -9.09 -19.65 -3.60
CA CYS A 546 -8.75 -18.84 -4.77
C CYS A 546 -7.34 -19.18 -5.26
N VAL A 547 -7.22 -19.60 -6.51
CA VAL A 547 -5.94 -19.75 -7.22
C VAL A 547 -5.68 -18.46 -7.99
N TRP A 548 -4.92 -17.56 -7.38
CA TRP A 548 -4.51 -16.27 -7.94
C TRP A 548 -3.19 -16.37 -8.74
N ASN A 549 -2.76 -15.25 -9.33
CA ASN A 549 -1.74 -15.20 -10.37
C ASN A 549 -0.31 -15.27 -9.79
N SER A 550 0.04 -16.43 -9.26
CA SER A 550 1.35 -16.79 -8.69
C SER A 550 1.77 -18.20 -9.09
N HIS A 551 1.45 -18.58 -10.34
CA HIS A 551 1.62 -19.93 -10.86
C HIS A 551 3.08 -20.38 -10.84
N LEU A 552 3.33 -21.65 -10.53
CA LEU A 552 4.66 -22.23 -10.46
C LEU A 552 5.10 -22.75 -11.84
N THR A 553 6.26 -22.28 -12.30
CA THR A 553 6.84 -22.65 -13.59
C THR A 553 7.05 -24.17 -13.70
N LYS A 554 6.75 -24.75 -14.88
CA LYS A 554 6.87 -26.21 -15.14
C LYS A 554 6.15 -27.08 -14.08
N GLY A 555 5.00 -26.63 -13.59
CA GLY A 555 4.21 -27.39 -12.61
C GLY A 555 4.89 -27.55 -11.24
N GLY A 556 5.83 -26.66 -10.89
CA GLY A 556 6.61 -26.70 -9.65
C GLY A 556 7.97 -27.39 -9.77
N ALA A 557 8.31 -27.99 -10.91
CA ALA A 557 9.63 -28.60 -11.11
C ALA A 557 10.78 -27.57 -11.06
N SER A 558 10.50 -26.29 -11.37
CA SER A 558 11.46 -25.18 -11.24
C SER A 558 12.00 -25.01 -9.82
N ILE A 559 11.21 -25.35 -8.78
CA ILE A 559 11.63 -25.26 -7.38
C ILE A 559 12.84 -26.14 -7.10
N LEU A 560 12.91 -27.33 -7.71
CA LEU A 560 14.06 -28.23 -7.55
C LEU A 560 15.33 -27.68 -8.18
N TRP A 561 15.18 -26.86 -9.24
CA TRP A 561 16.28 -26.24 -9.98
C TRP A 561 16.77 -24.95 -9.33
N ASN A 562 15.85 -24.03 -9.04
CA ASN A 562 16.12 -22.72 -8.45
C ASN A 562 16.42 -22.82 -6.95
N LYS A 563 15.88 -23.86 -6.28
CA LYS A 563 15.96 -24.06 -4.83
C LYS A 563 15.33 -22.93 -3.99
N ASN A 564 14.54 -22.07 -4.61
CA ASN A 564 13.67 -21.11 -3.95
C ASN A 564 12.33 -20.97 -4.69
N PHE A 565 11.31 -20.45 -4.00
CA PHE A 565 9.97 -20.26 -4.54
C PHE A 565 9.87 -19.02 -5.42
N VAL A 566 10.45 -17.88 -5.02
CA VAL A 566 10.34 -16.61 -5.75
C VAL A 566 10.77 -16.75 -7.20
N ASP A 567 11.95 -17.34 -7.46
CA ASP A 567 12.47 -17.55 -8.83
C ASP A 567 11.70 -18.64 -9.59
N SER A 568 10.84 -19.40 -8.89
CA SER A 568 10.04 -20.49 -9.45
C SER A 568 8.61 -20.05 -9.81
N ILE A 569 8.16 -18.90 -9.31
CA ILE A 569 6.90 -18.27 -9.70
C ILE A 569 7.06 -17.73 -11.12
N ALA A 570 6.07 -18.04 -11.98
CA ALA A 570 6.01 -17.53 -13.34
C ALA A 570 5.73 -16.01 -13.32
N PRO A 571 6.18 -15.26 -14.35
CA PRO A 571 5.81 -13.86 -14.48
C PRO A 571 4.29 -13.67 -14.41
N PHE A 572 3.86 -12.57 -13.79
CA PHE A 572 2.45 -12.24 -13.68
C PHE A 572 1.82 -12.12 -15.08
N ASP A 573 0.73 -12.84 -15.32
CA ASP A 573 0.06 -12.94 -16.61
C ASP A 573 -1.33 -12.32 -16.53
N ASN A 574 -1.48 -11.11 -17.07
CA ASN A 574 -2.75 -10.38 -17.11
C ASN A 574 -3.85 -11.09 -17.93
N SER A 575 -3.52 -12.10 -18.74
CA SER A 575 -4.51 -12.88 -19.48
C SER A 575 -5.10 -14.05 -18.68
N GLN A 576 -4.48 -14.43 -17.56
CA GLN A 576 -4.89 -15.56 -16.74
C GLN A 576 -5.77 -15.10 -15.57
N PRO A 577 -7.07 -15.44 -15.54
CA PRO A 577 -7.95 -15.02 -14.44
C PRO A 577 -7.56 -15.73 -13.14
N ALA A 578 -7.80 -15.07 -12.01
CA ALA A 578 -7.82 -15.77 -10.74
C ALA A 578 -9.08 -16.66 -10.67
N LYS A 579 -8.90 -17.92 -10.22
CA LYS A 579 -9.95 -18.94 -10.19
C LYS A 579 -10.38 -19.26 -8.77
N TRP A 580 -11.67 -19.13 -8.50
CA TRP A 580 -12.27 -19.36 -7.20
C TRP A 580 -13.01 -20.69 -7.20
N PHE A 581 -12.71 -21.53 -6.21
CA PHE A 581 -13.32 -22.83 -6.01
C PHE A 581 -14.09 -22.83 -4.69
N VAL A 582 -15.41 -23.00 -4.77
CA VAL A 582 -16.29 -23.02 -3.59
C VAL A 582 -16.58 -24.47 -3.24
N VAL A 583 -16.16 -24.90 -2.04
CA VAL A 583 -16.28 -26.28 -1.55
C VAL A 583 -17.24 -26.29 -0.36
N ASP A 584 -18.28 -27.12 -0.45
CA ASP A 584 -19.22 -27.33 0.64
C ASP A 584 -18.53 -28.04 1.82
N ARG A 585 -18.62 -27.44 3.02
CA ARG A 585 -18.03 -27.98 4.26
C ARG A 585 -19.04 -28.59 5.20
N ARG A 586 -20.35 -28.43 4.96
CA ARG A 586 -21.40 -28.89 5.87
C ARG A 586 -22.07 -30.19 5.42
N ASN A 587 -22.26 -30.39 4.12
CA ASN A 587 -23.19 -31.39 3.58
C ASN A 587 -22.50 -32.47 2.73
N GLY A 588 -21.17 -32.44 2.60
CA GLY A 588 -20.40 -33.41 1.82
C GLY A 588 -20.61 -33.31 0.31
N LYS A 589 -21.02 -32.15 -0.20
CA LYS A 589 -21.26 -31.95 -1.65
C LYS A 589 -19.98 -31.76 -2.46
N GLY A 590 -18.83 -31.56 -1.80
CA GLY A 590 -17.56 -31.31 -2.46
C GLY A 590 -17.52 -29.96 -3.17
N LEU A 591 -16.90 -29.90 -4.36
CA LEU A 591 -16.80 -28.68 -5.16
C LEU A 591 -18.17 -28.29 -5.74
N VAL A 592 -18.75 -27.18 -5.27
CA VAL A 592 -20.08 -26.73 -5.69
C VAL A 592 -20.05 -25.69 -6.80
N ALA A 593 -19.08 -24.78 -6.82
CA ALA A 593 -19.00 -23.70 -7.81
C ALA A 593 -17.57 -23.32 -8.19
N ILE A 594 -17.45 -22.72 -9.38
CA ILE A 594 -16.21 -22.19 -9.93
C ILE A 594 -16.48 -20.76 -10.44
N TYR A 595 -15.61 -19.81 -10.10
CA TYR A 595 -15.66 -18.44 -10.60
C TYR A 595 -14.32 -18.01 -11.19
N ASN A 596 -14.35 -17.08 -12.14
CA ASN A 596 -13.20 -16.31 -12.58
C ASN A 596 -13.38 -14.85 -12.15
N SER A 597 -12.30 -14.20 -11.72
CA SER A 597 -12.20 -12.75 -11.58
C SER A 597 -11.10 -12.20 -12.49
N GLU A 598 -10.88 -10.88 -12.45
CA GLU A 598 -9.66 -10.27 -12.96
C GLU A 598 -8.40 -10.91 -12.31
N PRO A 599 -7.23 -10.87 -12.98
CA PRO A 599 -5.97 -11.35 -12.42
C PRO A 599 -5.55 -10.48 -11.23
N PHE A 600 -5.09 -11.12 -10.16
CA PHE A 600 -4.49 -10.45 -9.02
C PHE A 600 -3.52 -11.38 -8.29
N TYR A 601 -2.79 -10.82 -7.32
CA TYR A 601 -2.02 -11.56 -6.32
C TYR A 601 -2.52 -11.20 -4.91
N CYS A 602 -2.41 -12.14 -3.97
CA CYS A 602 -2.87 -11.95 -2.60
C CYS A 602 -2.00 -12.76 -1.64
N PHE A 603 -1.67 -12.16 -0.48
CA PHE A 603 -1.22 -12.91 0.68
C PHE A 603 -2.42 -13.24 1.57
N HIS A 604 -3.14 -12.23 2.05
CA HIS A 604 -4.11 -12.37 3.13
C HIS A 604 -5.56 -12.21 2.66
N THR A 605 -6.33 -13.27 2.81
CA THR A 605 -7.79 -13.19 2.94
C THR A 605 -8.14 -12.53 4.28
N ILE A 606 -9.26 -11.81 4.33
CA ILE A 606 -9.74 -11.10 5.54
C ILE A 606 -10.93 -11.86 6.13
N ASN A 607 -12.02 -11.99 5.36
CA ASN A 607 -13.25 -12.65 5.81
C ASN A 607 -14.09 -13.09 4.60
N ALA A 608 -15.01 -14.01 4.80
CA ALA A 608 -16.07 -14.30 3.83
C ALA A 608 -17.38 -14.68 4.53
N TRP A 609 -18.52 -14.30 3.95
CA TRP A 609 -19.85 -14.66 4.47
C TRP A 609 -20.83 -14.88 3.33
N GLU A 610 -21.99 -15.41 3.68
CA GLU A 610 -23.09 -15.68 2.76
C GLU A 610 -24.21 -14.65 2.97
N GLU A 611 -24.81 -14.19 1.88
CA GLU A 611 -25.99 -13.31 1.92
C GLU A 611 -26.92 -13.58 0.74
N PRO A 612 -28.23 -13.24 0.84
CA PRO A 612 -29.15 -13.34 -0.29
C PRO A 612 -28.66 -12.50 -1.47
N SER A 613 -28.79 -13.02 -2.70
CA SER A 613 -28.37 -12.29 -3.89
C SER A 613 -29.18 -11.00 -4.05
N PRO A 614 -28.56 -9.84 -4.30
CA PRO A 614 -29.28 -8.59 -4.52
C PRO A 614 -30.24 -8.64 -5.71
N SER A 615 -29.93 -9.46 -6.72
CA SER A 615 -30.77 -9.63 -7.92
C SER A 615 -31.88 -10.66 -7.79
N ASP A 616 -31.75 -11.60 -6.85
CA ASP A 616 -32.70 -12.69 -6.63
C ASP A 616 -32.54 -13.21 -5.19
N PRO A 617 -33.34 -12.73 -4.23
CA PRO A 617 -33.22 -13.11 -2.83
C PRO A 617 -33.43 -14.61 -2.54
N SER A 618 -33.90 -15.41 -3.51
CA SER A 618 -33.97 -16.87 -3.37
C SER A 618 -32.62 -17.56 -3.57
N LYS A 619 -31.61 -16.83 -4.05
CA LYS A 619 -30.25 -17.30 -4.30
C LYS A 619 -29.29 -16.79 -3.23
N THR A 620 -28.17 -17.47 -3.07
CA THR A 620 -27.09 -17.11 -2.15
C THR A 620 -25.88 -16.61 -2.92
N ASP A 621 -25.34 -15.48 -2.50
CA ASP A 621 -24.03 -14.97 -2.92
C ASP A 621 -23.03 -15.17 -1.77
N ILE A 622 -21.76 -15.37 -2.10
CA ILE A 622 -20.66 -15.28 -1.12
C ILE A 622 -19.97 -13.94 -1.30
N VAL A 623 -19.75 -13.20 -0.22
CA VAL A 623 -18.91 -12.01 -0.20
C VAL A 623 -17.57 -12.37 0.42
N ALA A 624 -16.46 -11.89 -0.16
CA ALA A 624 -15.10 -12.24 0.23
C ALA A 624 -14.19 -11.00 0.20
N ASP A 625 -13.62 -10.67 1.35
CA ASP A 625 -12.70 -9.54 1.53
C ASP A 625 -11.25 -10.01 1.59
N LEU A 626 -10.35 -9.34 0.89
CA LEU A 626 -8.92 -9.66 0.87
C LEU A 626 -8.04 -8.43 0.64
N THR A 627 -6.74 -8.56 0.88
CA THR A 627 -5.74 -7.56 0.51
C THR A 627 -5.10 -7.92 -0.83
N MET A 628 -5.46 -7.14 -1.85
CA MET A 628 -5.17 -7.41 -3.26
C MET A 628 -3.92 -6.65 -3.75
N TYR A 629 -3.10 -7.33 -4.54
CA TYR A 629 -1.99 -6.75 -5.30
C TYR A 629 -2.24 -6.91 -6.80
N GLU A 630 -1.93 -5.86 -7.56
CA GLU A 630 -2.11 -5.81 -9.01
C GLU A 630 -1.04 -6.61 -9.78
N ASN A 631 0.05 -7.00 -9.11
CA ASN A 631 1.17 -7.76 -9.66
C ASN A 631 1.98 -8.46 -8.55
N LEU A 632 3.16 -9.01 -8.88
CA LEU A 632 4.05 -9.74 -7.96
C LEU A 632 5.16 -8.88 -7.34
N ASP A 633 5.20 -7.56 -7.59
CA ASP A 633 6.31 -6.70 -7.16
C ASP A 633 6.52 -6.74 -5.64
N VAL A 634 5.43 -6.91 -4.86
CA VAL A 634 5.49 -7.00 -3.39
C VAL A 634 6.39 -8.14 -2.91
N ILE A 635 6.40 -9.28 -3.61
CA ILE A 635 7.28 -10.42 -3.29
C ILE A 635 8.75 -10.00 -3.44
N HIS A 636 9.07 -9.24 -4.49
CA HIS A 636 10.42 -8.75 -4.71
C HIS A 636 10.81 -7.58 -3.79
N ARG A 637 9.83 -6.85 -3.25
CA ARG A 637 10.09 -5.85 -2.23
C ARG A 637 10.55 -6.47 -0.91
N PHE A 638 10.13 -7.68 -0.57
CA PHE A 638 10.48 -8.33 0.69
C PHE A 638 11.90 -8.93 0.77
N TYR A 639 12.79 -8.61 -0.19
CA TYR A 639 14.23 -8.80 0.00
C TYR A 639 14.78 -7.81 1.02
N TYR A 640 15.66 -8.26 1.92
CA TYR A 640 16.19 -7.41 3.01
C TYR A 640 16.84 -6.11 2.50
N GLU A 641 17.55 -6.17 1.37
CA GLU A 641 18.17 -5.00 0.72
C GLU A 641 17.17 -3.88 0.34
N ASN A 642 15.89 -4.24 0.19
CA ASN A 642 14.79 -3.36 -0.18
C ASN A 642 13.95 -2.91 1.03
N LEU A 643 14.07 -3.57 2.18
CA LEU A 643 13.30 -3.26 3.40
C LEU A 643 14.10 -2.46 4.43
N ILE A 644 15.39 -2.75 4.54
CA ILE A 644 16.26 -2.16 5.57
C ILE A 644 16.51 -0.68 5.26
N SER A 645 16.29 0.17 6.25
CA SER A 645 16.36 1.63 6.11
C SER A 645 17.79 2.13 5.80
N SER A 646 18.82 1.47 6.33
CA SER A 646 20.21 1.78 6.01
C SER A 646 20.68 1.26 4.64
N ALA A 647 19.98 0.28 4.06
CA ALA A 647 20.32 -0.28 2.75
C ALA A 647 19.90 0.68 1.63
N LEU A 648 20.60 0.70 0.50
CA LEU A 648 20.24 1.60 -0.60
C LEU A 648 19.04 1.11 -1.44
N GLY A 649 18.73 -0.18 -1.41
CA GLY A 649 17.73 -0.81 -2.28
C GLY A 649 16.30 -0.30 -2.03
N HIS A 650 15.96 0.09 -0.79
CA HIS A 650 14.64 0.62 -0.47
C HIS A 650 14.27 1.87 -1.29
N ARG A 651 15.27 2.66 -1.71
CA ARG A 651 15.06 3.89 -2.49
C ARG A 651 14.43 3.62 -3.86
N ALA A 652 14.60 2.41 -4.40
CA ALA A 652 13.96 2.02 -5.65
C ALA A 652 12.44 1.87 -5.49
N TYR A 653 11.94 1.69 -4.27
CA TYR A 653 10.53 1.57 -3.93
C TYR A 653 9.95 2.90 -3.42
N ALA A 654 10.66 4.00 -3.65
CA ALA A 654 10.08 5.34 -3.60
C ALA A 654 9.13 5.56 -4.80
N GLY A 655 7.99 6.22 -4.58
CA GLY A 655 7.06 6.58 -5.65
C GLY A 655 6.35 5.39 -6.30
N SER A 656 6.29 5.38 -7.63
CA SER A 656 5.43 4.47 -8.42
C SER A 656 5.74 2.98 -8.24
N LYS A 657 7.01 2.61 -8.07
CA LYS A 657 7.40 1.23 -7.75
C LYS A 657 7.03 0.86 -6.31
N GLY A 658 6.98 1.83 -5.39
CA GLY A 658 6.38 1.62 -4.08
C GLY A 658 4.89 1.35 -4.18
N ASP A 659 4.18 2.15 -4.99
CA ASP A 659 2.74 1.99 -5.19
C ASP A 659 2.37 0.64 -5.82
N SER A 660 3.22 0.08 -6.69
CA SER A 660 2.98 -1.27 -7.25
C SER A 660 3.10 -2.39 -6.22
N THR A 661 3.78 -2.13 -5.10
CA THR A 661 3.98 -3.08 -3.99
C THR A 661 3.03 -2.89 -2.83
N ARG A 662 2.12 -1.91 -2.89
CA ARG A 662 1.10 -1.67 -1.86
C ARG A 662 -0.21 -2.35 -2.23
N GLY A 663 -0.75 -3.10 -1.29
CA GLY A 663 -2.04 -3.76 -1.45
C GLY A 663 -3.21 -2.78 -1.41
N SER A 664 -4.38 -3.25 -1.83
CA SER A 664 -5.68 -2.59 -1.64
C SER A 664 -6.66 -3.57 -1.02
N LEU A 665 -7.41 -3.17 0.01
CA LEU A 665 -8.55 -3.97 0.44
C LEU A 665 -9.55 -4.05 -0.72
N ARG A 666 -9.91 -5.26 -1.12
CA ARG A 666 -10.81 -5.57 -2.24
C ARG A 666 -11.90 -6.51 -1.75
N ARG A 667 -13.16 -6.16 -2.06
CA ARG A 667 -14.34 -7.00 -1.82
C ARG A 667 -14.80 -7.63 -3.12
N PHE A 668 -14.78 -8.95 -3.16
CA PHE A 668 -15.37 -9.75 -4.24
C PHE A 668 -16.71 -10.34 -3.82
N ARG A 669 -17.61 -10.47 -4.79
CA ARG A 669 -18.88 -11.18 -4.67
C ARG A 669 -18.91 -12.34 -5.66
N LEU A 670 -19.25 -13.53 -5.17
CA LEU A 670 -19.39 -14.75 -5.94
C LEU A 670 -20.88 -15.08 -6.05
N PRO A 671 -21.55 -14.66 -7.14
CA PRO A 671 -23.00 -14.67 -7.21
C PRO A 671 -23.59 -16.04 -7.56
N ASP A 672 -24.80 -16.32 -7.09
CA ASP A 672 -25.58 -17.51 -7.48
C ASP A 672 -24.85 -18.83 -7.22
N VAL A 673 -24.46 -19.02 -5.95
CA VAL A 673 -23.86 -20.27 -5.46
C VAL A 673 -24.91 -21.39 -5.57
N PRO A 674 -24.64 -22.46 -6.34
CA PRO A 674 -25.61 -23.49 -6.60
C PRO A 674 -25.78 -24.42 -5.39
N ALA A 675 -27.00 -24.92 -5.20
CA ALA A 675 -27.31 -25.89 -4.15
C ALA A 675 -26.67 -27.29 -4.37
N SER A 676 -26.20 -27.58 -5.60
CA SER A 676 -25.57 -28.84 -6.00
C SER A 676 -24.32 -28.60 -6.85
N PRO A 677 -23.39 -29.58 -6.93
CA PRO A 677 -22.18 -29.46 -7.75
C PRO A 677 -22.42 -29.00 -9.18
N SER A 678 -21.70 -27.96 -9.60
CA SER A 678 -21.79 -27.39 -10.93
C SER A 678 -20.40 -27.16 -11.53
N LYS A 679 -20.23 -27.60 -12.78
CA LYS A 679 -19.01 -27.35 -13.57
C LYS A 679 -19.02 -26.00 -14.30
N ARG A 680 -20.12 -25.26 -14.25
CA ARG A 680 -20.26 -23.95 -14.91
C ARG A 680 -19.34 -22.94 -14.24
N VAL A 681 -18.48 -22.30 -15.02
CA VAL A 681 -17.66 -21.17 -14.58
C VAL A 681 -18.48 -19.89 -14.63
N ARG A 682 -18.54 -19.16 -13.52
CA ARG A 682 -19.22 -17.87 -13.36
C ARG A 682 -18.21 -16.72 -13.27
N GLY A 683 -18.68 -15.48 -13.33
CA GLY A 683 -17.86 -14.30 -13.05
C GLY A 683 -17.99 -13.89 -11.59
N ALA A 684 -16.87 -13.62 -10.92
CA ALA A 684 -16.86 -12.88 -9.66
C ALA A 684 -17.03 -11.38 -9.96
N ILE A 685 -17.75 -10.68 -9.08
CA ILE A 685 -18.04 -9.25 -9.17
C ILE A 685 -17.17 -8.53 -8.14
N VAL A 686 -16.75 -7.32 -8.46
CA VAL A 686 -16.04 -6.45 -7.51
C VAL A 686 -17.06 -5.50 -6.91
N ASP A 687 -17.22 -5.54 -5.59
CA ASP A 687 -18.11 -4.63 -4.89
C ASP A 687 -17.41 -3.29 -4.62
N PHE A 688 -16.18 -3.31 -4.10
CA PHE A 688 -15.37 -2.09 -3.95
C PHE A 688 -13.86 -2.37 -3.85
N THR A 689 -13.08 -1.30 -3.95
CA THR A 689 -11.62 -1.26 -3.71
C THR A 689 -11.27 -0.04 -2.90
N SER A 690 -10.55 -0.25 -1.79
CA SER A 690 -10.03 0.86 -0.98
C SER A 690 -8.83 1.54 -1.65
N PRO A 691 -8.53 2.80 -1.31
CA PRO A 691 -7.23 3.40 -1.60
C PRO A 691 -6.09 2.59 -0.97
N LYS A 692 -4.95 2.47 -1.66
CA LYS A 692 -3.75 1.75 -1.17
C LYS A 692 -3.27 2.23 0.20
N SER A 693 -3.34 3.54 0.47
CA SER A 693 -2.98 4.13 1.76
C SER A 693 -3.91 3.78 2.91
N SER A 694 -5.06 3.17 2.62
CA SER A 694 -6.07 2.75 3.60
C SER A 694 -6.16 1.23 3.74
N ALA A 695 -5.35 0.49 2.96
CA ALA A 695 -5.35 -0.95 2.97
C ALA A 695 -4.68 -1.49 4.23
N ALA A 696 -5.32 -2.49 4.84
CA ALA A 696 -4.77 -3.28 5.91
C ALA A 696 -3.97 -4.46 5.33
N GLU A 697 -2.69 -4.55 5.65
CA GLU A 697 -1.93 -5.78 5.56
C GLU A 697 -1.82 -6.45 6.92
N LEU A 698 -1.51 -7.76 6.94
CA LEU A 698 -1.66 -8.60 8.13
C LEU A 698 -3.02 -8.32 8.82
N PRO A 699 -4.14 -8.49 8.09
CA PRO A 699 -5.43 -7.98 8.52
C PRO A 699 -6.03 -8.81 9.66
N THR A 700 -6.75 -8.13 10.55
CA THR A 700 -7.58 -8.74 11.59
C THR A 700 -8.96 -8.09 11.64
N ILE A 701 -9.92 -8.79 12.23
CA ILE A 701 -11.29 -8.33 12.49
C ILE A 701 -11.68 -8.74 13.92
N ASN A 702 -12.83 -8.28 14.40
CA ASN A 702 -13.41 -8.85 15.61
C ASN A 702 -13.74 -10.34 15.37
N PRO A 703 -13.15 -11.29 16.13
CA PRO A 703 -13.38 -12.73 15.90
C PRO A 703 -14.85 -13.16 15.96
N ALA A 704 -15.72 -12.42 16.66
CA ALA A 704 -17.16 -12.71 16.73
C ALA A 704 -17.89 -12.58 15.36
N TYR A 705 -17.27 -11.87 14.43
CA TYR A 705 -17.77 -11.60 13.07
C TYR A 705 -17.07 -12.45 12.00
N PHE A 706 -16.18 -13.36 12.40
CA PHE A 706 -15.61 -14.32 11.47
C PHE A 706 -16.72 -15.19 10.85
N THR A 707 -16.69 -15.38 9.54
CA THR A 707 -17.75 -16.01 8.72
C THR A 707 -19.08 -15.24 8.61
N LYS A 708 -19.15 -14.02 9.14
CA LYS A 708 -20.34 -13.15 9.15
C LYS A 708 -20.04 -11.80 8.51
N PRO A 709 -21.07 -11.02 8.09
CA PRO A 709 -20.85 -9.65 7.63
C PRO A 709 -20.16 -8.82 8.71
N HIS A 710 -19.07 -8.14 8.35
CA HIS A 710 -18.30 -7.28 9.26
C HIS A 710 -18.15 -5.86 8.67
N ARG A 711 -17.94 -4.89 9.55
CA ARG A 711 -17.75 -3.48 9.20
C ARG A 711 -16.29 -3.05 9.34
N TYR A 712 -15.53 -3.53 10.31
CA TYR A 712 -14.21 -3.00 10.61
C TYR A 712 -13.09 -3.99 10.30
N THR A 713 -12.08 -3.53 9.56
CA THR A 713 -10.85 -4.28 9.30
C THR A 713 -9.66 -3.51 9.85
N TYR A 714 -8.79 -4.20 10.57
CA TYR A 714 -7.58 -3.64 11.16
C TYR A 714 -6.34 -4.25 10.53
N GLY A 715 -5.22 -3.56 10.51
CA GLY A 715 -3.95 -4.14 10.06
C GLY A 715 -2.79 -3.17 10.13
N VAL A 716 -1.62 -3.61 9.68
CA VAL A 716 -0.49 -2.71 9.39
C VAL A 716 -0.73 -1.97 8.09
N THR A 717 -0.11 -0.81 7.94
CA THR A 717 -0.23 0.00 6.72
C THR A 717 1.15 0.51 6.26
N ASP A 718 1.26 0.68 4.95
CA ASP A 718 2.39 1.33 4.28
C ASP A 718 1.83 2.48 3.44
N ARG A 719 2.01 3.69 3.95
CA ARG A 719 1.64 4.94 3.29
C ARG A 719 2.85 5.59 2.60
N GLY A 720 4.01 4.92 2.62
CA GLY A 720 5.26 5.38 2.06
C GLY A 720 6.05 6.33 2.94
N LEU A 721 5.81 6.30 4.26
CA LEU A 721 6.56 7.11 5.22
C LEU A 721 7.82 6.40 5.74
N SER A 722 7.90 5.07 5.59
CA SER A 722 9.07 4.24 5.91
C SER A 722 9.43 3.33 4.73
N SER A 723 10.55 2.60 4.84
CA SER A 723 10.91 1.58 3.84
C SER A 723 10.09 0.28 3.97
N PHE A 724 9.35 0.10 5.07
CA PHE A 724 8.57 -1.11 5.35
C PHE A 724 7.12 -0.76 5.74
N VAL A 725 6.78 -0.80 7.04
CA VAL A 725 5.47 -0.42 7.58
C VAL A 725 5.59 0.85 8.42
N ASP A 726 4.58 1.72 8.38
CA ASP A 726 4.63 3.05 9.02
C ASP A 726 3.47 3.37 9.95
N GLY A 727 2.56 2.42 10.16
CA GLY A 727 1.46 2.59 11.11
C GLY A 727 0.49 1.42 11.15
N LEU A 728 -0.56 1.61 11.92
CA LEU A 728 -1.74 0.74 11.96
C LEU A 728 -2.92 1.48 11.32
N VAL A 729 -3.84 0.71 10.73
CA VAL A 729 -5.06 1.23 10.13
C VAL A 729 -6.27 0.50 10.67
N LYS A 730 -7.36 1.24 10.88
CA LYS A 730 -8.73 0.76 10.96
C LYS A 730 -9.47 1.25 9.74
N PHE A 731 -9.98 0.34 8.93
CA PHE A 731 -10.80 0.61 7.76
C PHE A 731 -12.27 0.30 8.07
N ASP A 732 -13.15 1.25 7.82
CA ASP A 732 -14.61 1.07 7.86
C ASP A 732 -15.09 0.66 6.48
N ASN A 733 -15.46 -0.61 6.30
CA ASN A 733 -15.89 -1.19 5.05
C ASN A 733 -17.23 -0.62 4.54
N ALA A 734 -18.04 -0.02 5.42
CA ALA A 734 -19.32 0.58 5.04
C ALA A 734 -19.15 2.00 4.51
N SER A 735 -18.41 2.86 5.21
CA SER A 735 -18.14 4.24 4.77
C SER A 735 -16.94 4.38 3.83
N GLN A 736 -16.12 3.33 3.72
CA GLN A 736 -14.86 3.30 2.96
C GLN A 736 -13.87 4.38 3.41
N THR A 737 -13.82 4.64 4.71
CA THR A 737 -12.91 5.60 5.36
C THR A 737 -11.94 4.89 6.30
N ALA A 738 -10.76 5.47 6.51
CA ALA A 738 -9.73 4.92 7.38
C ALA A 738 -9.36 5.85 8.53
N VAL A 739 -9.04 5.26 9.68
CA VAL A 739 -8.39 5.91 10.82
C VAL A 739 -7.04 5.26 11.03
N HIS A 740 -6.00 6.06 11.23
CA HIS A 740 -4.62 5.58 11.38
C HIS A 740 -4.10 5.85 12.78
N TRP A 741 -3.27 4.93 13.26
CA TRP A 741 -2.32 5.19 14.33
C TRP A 741 -0.92 5.19 13.73
N ASP A 742 -0.13 6.22 14.04
CA ASP A 742 1.28 6.28 13.71
C ASP A 742 2.05 7.16 14.68
N GLN A 743 3.35 6.86 14.81
CA GLN A 743 4.33 7.71 15.46
C GLN A 743 5.60 7.68 14.61
N HIS A 744 6.27 8.83 14.50
CA HIS A 744 7.48 8.93 13.70
C HIS A 744 8.54 7.90 14.13
N ALA A 745 9.13 7.21 13.15
CA ALA A 745 10.16 6.19 13.35
C ALA A 745 9.70 4.96 14.17
N GLN A 746 8.40 4.69 14.23
CA GLN A 746 7.86 3.54 14.96
C GLN A 746 7.08 2.59 14.06
N SER A 747 7.60 1.38 13.87
CA SER A 747 7.03 0.39 12.96
C SER A 747 6.28 -0.69 13.75
N PRO A 748 4.95 -0.79 13.63
CA PRO A 748 4.14 -1.79 14.31
C PRO A 748 4.12 -3.13 13.58
N GLY A 749 3.93 -4.22 14.32
CA GLY A 749 3.53 -5.53 13.80
C GLY A 749 2.01 -5.69 13.69
N GLU A 750 1.56 -6.87 13.25
CA GLU A 750 0.13 -7.22 13.16
C GLU A 750 -0.62 -6.84 14.45
N PRO A 751 -1.71 -6.05 14.34
CA PRO A 751 -2.60 -5.82 15.46
C PRO A 751 -3.49 -7.05 15.69
N ILE A 752 -3.66 -7.46 16.95
CA ILE A 752 -4.57 -8.53 17.35
C ILE A 752 -5.77 -7.92 18.09
N PHE A 753 -6.97 -8.16 17.59
CA PHE A 753 -8.21 -7.69 18.22
C PHE A 753 -8.56 -8.53 19.44
N VAL A 754 -8.84 -7.86 20.56
CA VAL A 754 -9.34 -8.47 21.80
C VAL A 754 -10.65 -7.78 22.17
N ALA A 755 -11.75 -8.54 22.06
CA ALA A 755 -13.10 -8.01 22.30
C ALA A 755 -13.29 -7.61 23.76
N ASP A 756 -14.00 -6.50 23.97
CA ASP A 756 -14.59 -6.21 25.26
C ASP A 756 -15.75 -7.21 25.49
N PRO A 757 -15.71 -8.02 26.56
CA PRO A 757 -16.78 -8.96 26.90
C PRO A 757 -18.16 -8.31 27.09
N ASP A 758 -18.18 -7.05 27.51
CA ASP A 758 -19.38 -6.29 27.83
C ASP A 758 -19.70 -5.31 26.68
N GLY A 759 -18.87 -5.32 25.64
CA GLY A 759 -19.03 -4.55 24.41
C GLY A 759 -20.28 -4.97 23.62
N THR A 760 -20.86 -4.01 22.92
CA THR A 760 -22.06 -4.20 22.09
C THR A 760 -21.84 -3.83 20.63
N ALA A 761 -20.85 -2.98 20.32
CA ALA A 761 -20.44 -2.65 18.98
C ALA A 761 -19.34 -3.61 18.47
N GLU A 762 -19.23 -3.74 17.15
CA GLU A 762 -18.21 -4.59 16.52
C GLU A 762 -16.77 -4.19 16.88
N ASP A 763 -16.53 -2.90 17.08
CA ASP A 763 -15.24 -2.32 17.45
C ASP A 763 -15.05 -2.09 18.95
N ASP A 764 -15.92 -2.68 19.80
CA ASP A 764 -15.74 -2.65 21.25
C ASP A 764 -14.66 -3.65 21.67
N GLY A 765 -13.47 -3.12 21.92
CA GLY A 765 -12.32 -3.91 22.27
C GLY A 765 -11.02 -3.12 22.18
N VAL A 766 -9.91 -3.85 22.23
CA VAL A 766 -8.57 -3.29 22.04
C VAL A 766 -7.80 -4.00 20.95
N LEU A 767 -6.79 -3.33 20.42
CA LEU A 767 -5.78 -3.92 19.55
C LEU A 767 -4.47 -4.06 20.33
N LEU A 768 -3.86 -5.24 20.27
CA LEU A 768 -2.52 -5.51 20.78
C LEU A 768 -1.54 -5.61 19.61
N SER A 769 -0.50 -4.77 19.58
CA SER A 769 0.51 -4.78 18.52
C SER A 769 1.90 -4.58 19.09
N VAL A 770 2.90 -5.33 18.60
CA VAL A 770 4.30 -5.13 19.01
C VAL A 770 4.91 -4.07 18.11
N VAL A 771 5.42 -2.99 18.70
CA VAL A 771 6.00 -1.85 17.97
C VAL A 771 7.49 -1.81 18.20
N LEU A 772 8.26 -1.62 17.13
CA LEU A 772 9.65 -1.20 17.21
C LEU A 772 9.70 0.33 17.24
N ASP A 773 10.27 0.90 18.29
CA ASP A 773 10.74 2.28 18.28
C ASP A 773 12.16 2.32 17.70
N GLY A 774 12.25 2.71 16.43
CA GLY A 774 13.50 2.79 15.68
C GLY A 774 14.46 3.86 16.20
N THR A 775 13.94 4.88 16.91
CA THR A 775 14.78 5.91 17.53
C THR A 775 15.42 5.39 18.80
N ALA A 776 14.66 4.67 19.62
CA ALA A 776 15.13 4.08 20.87
C ALA A 776 15.89 2.76 20.68
N GLY A 777 15.71 2.07 19.54
CA GLY A 777 16.25 0.72 19.31
C GLY A 777 15.61 -0.33 20.23
N LYS A 778 14.37 -0.08 20.67
CA LYS A 778 13.63 -0.92 21.63
C LYS A 778 12.21 -1.15 21.15
N SER A 779 11.60 -2.23 21.63
CA SER A 779 10.21 -2.54 21.31
C SER A 779 9.30 -2.40 22.52
N TYR A 780 7.99 -2.34 22.25
CA TYR A 780 6.97 -2.38 23.28
C TYR A 780 5.70 -3.05 22.76
N LEU A 781 4.89 -3.62 23.66
CA LEU A 781 3.54 -4.06 23.35
C LEU A 781 2.59 -2.88 23.51
N LEU A 782 2.03 -2.40 22.40
CA LEU A 782 1.03 -1.34 22.33
C LEU A 782 -0.37 -1.89 22.57
N CYS A 783 -1.19 -1.15 23.31
CA CYS A 783 -2.63 -1.38 23.45
C CYS A 783 -3.39 -0.14 22.95
N LEU A 784 -4.17 -0.31 21.88
CA LEU A 784 -5.03 0.73 21.32
C LEU A 784 -6.50 0.45 21.59
N ASP A 785 -7.30 1.49 21.80
CA ASP A 785 -8.75 1.44 21.68
C ASP A 785 -9.12 1.15 20.22
N ALA A 786 -9.83 0.04 19.97
CA ALA A 786 -10.16 -0.40 18.61
C ALA A 786 -11.23 0.48 17.93
N ARG A 787 -11.92 1.34 18.68
CA ARG A 787 -12.91 2.29 18.14
C ARG A 787 -12.22 3.48 17.49
N ASN A 788 -11.28 4.10 18.20
CA ASN A 788 -10.71 5.39 17.82
C ASN A 788 -9.20 5.38 17.53
N MET A 789 -8.55 4.21 17.63
CA MET A 789 -7.10 4.01 17.40
C MET A 789 -6.20 4.81 18.35
N LYS A 790 -6.72 5.32 19.48
CA LYS A 790 -5.91 6.01 20.50
C LYS A 790 -5.25 5.00 21.42
N GLU A 791 -4.05 5.34 21.86
CA GLU A 791 -3.32 4.53 22.82
C GLU A 791 -3.94 4.59 24.21
N LEU A 792 -4.16 3.41 24.78
CA LEU A 792 -4.61 3.22 26.15
C LEU A 792 -3.43 2.97 27.08
N GLY A 793 -2.45 2.19 26.63
CA GLY A 793 -1.22 1.91 27.36
C GLY A 793 -0.24 1.06 26.57
N ARG A 794 0.93 0.81 27.15
CA ARG A 794 1.99 -0.02 26.56
C ARG A 794 2.82 -0.74 27.61
N ALA A 795 3.48 -1.83 27.22
CA ALA A 795 4.47 -2.53 28.03
C ALA A 795 5.86 -2.51 27.36
N GLU A 796 6.84 -1.90 28.02
CA GLU A 796 8.18 -1.64 27.47
C GLU A 796 9.05 -2.91 27.53
N VAL A 797 9.77 -3.20 26.44
CA VAL A 797 10.75 -4.29 26.33
C VAL A 797 12.14 -3.68 26.20
N ASP A 798 13.12 -4.23 26.92
CA ASP A 798 14.48 -3.67 26.99
C ASP A 798 15.35 -3.87 25.74
N GLY A 799 14.82 -4.48 24.69
CA GLY A 799 15.50 -4.64 23.41
C GLY A 799 14.51 -4.63 22.24
N ALA A 800 15.06 -4.63 21.03
CA ALA A 800 14.28 -4.72 19.80
C ALA A 800 13.71 -6.13 19.62
N ILE A 801 12.41 -6.20 19.37
CA ILE A 801 11.72 -7.39 18.87
C ILE A 801 11.67 -7.26 17.35
N ALA A 802 12.13 -8.29 16.64
CA ALA A 802 12.11 -8.27 15.19
C ALA A 802 10.69 -8.24 14.61
N PHE A 803 10.57 -7.73 13.38
CA PHE A 803 9.35 -7.74 12.60
C PHE A 803 8.96 -9.17 12.27
N GLY A 804 8.07 -9.70 13.10
CA GLY A 804 7.41 -10.98 12.87
C GLY A 804 6.24 -10.87 11.90
N PHE A 805 5.58 -12.01 11.65
CA PHE A 805 4.44 -12.10 10.76
C PHE A 805 3.12 -12.11 11.53
N HIS A 806 2.80 -13.24 12.16
CA HIS A 806 1.49 -13.47 12.76
C HIS A 806 1.55 -13.88 14.23
N GLY A 807 0.40 -13.82 14.86
CA GLY A 807 0.24 -14.17 16.26
C GLY A 807 -1.14 -14.72 16.58
N THR A 808 -1.28 -15.20 17.80
CA THR A 808 -2.54 -15.72 18.31
C THR A 808 -2.69 -15.29 19.76
N TYR A 809 -3.91 -14.91 20.13
CA TYR A 809 -4.25 -14.49 21.48
C TYR A 809 -5.20 -15.51 22.11
N VAL A 810 -4.91 -15.92 23.33
CA VAL A 810 -5.73 -16.81 24.14
C VAL A 810 -6.19 -16.03 25.38
N PRO A 811 -7.50 -15.80 25.55
CA PRO A 811 -8.01 -15.09 26.72
C PRO A 811 -7.79 -15.88 28.01
N ALA A 812 -7.58 -15.18 29.13
CA ALA A 812 -7.52 -15.81 30.45
C ALA A 812 -8.88 -16.42 30.83
N GLU A 813 -8.86 -17.54 31.56
CA GLU A 813 -10.08 -18.14 32.11
C GLU A 813 -10.77 -17.16 33.07
N ARG A 814 -12.02 -16.83 32.79
CA ARG A 814 -12.87 -16.14 33.75
C ARG A 814 -13.50 -17.17 34.66
N LYS A 815 -13.24 -17.09 35.97
CA LYS A 815 -14.09 -17.73 36.98
C LYS A 815 -15.49 -17.13 36.82
N HIS A 816 -16.40 -17.83 36.15
CA HIS A 816 -17.80 -17.40 36.05
C HIS A 816 -18.35 -17.16 37.45
N LYS A 817 -18.91 -15.97 37.71
CA LYS A 817 -19.92 -15.83 38.76
C LYS A 817 -21.10 -16.70 38.33
N GLU A 818 -21.42 -17.74 39.10
CA GLU A 818 -22.63 -18.52 38.90
C GLU A 818 -23.83 -17.56 38.74
N ALA A 819 -24.54 -17.67 37.62
CA ALA A 819 -25.85 -17.04 37.50
C ALA A 819 -26.76 -17.62 38.60
N PRO A 820 -27.60 -16.82 39.28
CA PRO A 820 -28.52 -17.34 40.27
C PRO A 820 -29.42 -18.38 39.60
N ARG A 821 -29.40 -19.61 40.13
CA ARG A 821 -30.22 -20.73 39.68
C ARG A 821 -31.68 -20.28 39.57
N THR A 822 -32.15 -20.05 38.35
CA THR A 822 -33.59 -19.95 38.09
C THR A 822 -34.21 -21.32 38.40
N GLY A 823 -35.24 -21.30 39.24
CA GLY A 823 -35.86 -22.49 39.79
C GLY A 823 -36.32 -23.47 38.70
N ARG A 824 -36.08 -24.75 38.95
CA ARG A 824 -36.66 -25.86 38.20
C ARG A 824 -38.18 -25.70 38.16
N ILE A 825 -38.73 -25.50 36.97
CA ILE A 825 -40.13 -25.84 36.70
C ILE A 825 -40.13 -27.33 36.30
N ALA A 826 -40.84 -28.13 37.10
CA ALA A 826 -41.01 -29.56 36.88
C ALA A 826 -41.84 -29.86 35.62
N PRO A 827 -41.63 -30.99 34.94
CA PRO A 827 -42.38 -31.34 33.74
C PRO A 827 -43.80 -31.77 34.11
N LEU A 828 -44.80 -31.14 33.49
CA LEU A 828 -46.19 -31.59 33.54
C LEU A 828 -46.31 -32.93 32.80
N GLN A 829 -46.65 -33.99 33.54
CA GLN A 829 -47.15 -35.23 32.98
C GLN A 829 -48.54 -34.98 32.36
N VAL A 830 -48.67 -35.24 31.05
CA VAL A 830 -49.97 -35.45 30.43
C VAL A 830 -50.38 -36.90 30.69
N ARG A 831 -51.48 -37.09 31.41
CA ARG A 831 -52.23 -38.36 31.46
C ARG A 831 -53.46 -38.24 30.55
N LEU A 832 -53.65 -39.30 29.78
CA LEU A 832 -54.70 -39.64 28.80
C LEU A 832 -54.54 -39.02 27.42
#